data_AF-A0A374UR20-F1
#
_entry.id   AF-A0A374UR20-F1
#
_cell.length_a   1.000
_cell.length_b   1.000
_cell.length_c   1.000
_cell.angle_alpha   90.00
_cell.angle_beta   90.00
_cell.angle_gamma   90.00
#
_symmetry.space_group_name_H-M   'P 1'
#
loop_
_entity.id
_entity.type
_entity.pdbx_description
1 polymer ?
#
loop_
_entity_poly.entity_id
_entity_poly.type
_entity_poly.pdbx_seq_one_letter_code
_entity_poly.pdbx_strand_id
1 'polypeptide(L)'
;MKKVKRLTAVILSALMVASAFSALPVSAATVDNSTSVVSGDDNDYRCFFLDDGTLEISEYVGSDTDVIIPNEINGTAVTSIGKYVFSYNSNIDSVTIPDSVTNIGYGAFRGSSITSIKIPNSVTRICTGAFSECAKLTSITIPDSVIEINGYAFSECTKLTNITIPKSVTCIASNTFSDCSSLKSVTIPNGVTSIDEGAFSDCTKLASITIPNSVTSIGKGTFSGCSSLKSIMVPNGVVSIGEFAFENCSSLTNIEIPNSVTSIGWDAFSNTNWYNNHSDGLIIVGKVLYKYKGIMPNNTDIIIPEGTVAISKDAFYECNGLRSVSIPDSVTNIGEAVFDGCSNLASINLPNSITCISNNIFWGCSKLSSITIPSSVTSIGYNAFVDCSSLKSITIPDSVTSIGSNAFGGCSNLKSITTSDNISYIGEYAFDSTPWYDNQPDGLVYIGKVLYSYKGNMPKNTNLTIPDGIVSISGHALSSSSCSNLTNISLPDSITDIGDFAFFECTNLNNIKFPNNIKNIGECAFFGCLKFTSIKIPGSIKFIDVDAFYCCDNLLSVYLPNADFEIPLSAFGYKFGREQIEGFKLYGYEGTCAERYALNWGLTFVPIVDSVLTDAASNIIVSGAIKENTTLSVKKLENTFENHIATYDISLQKDGATVQPDGLITIKIPSKVKNCTVMWQKENGGLENMLTEYIDGYYVFKTNHIGVYALFEFDVFGDVNQDFDVNVNDVTYFQRYISGAKNEEGTPLIDENDKILFKCIDLNYNGKLDVQDITALQVFITENTY
;
A
#
# COMPACT_ATOMS: atom_id res chain seq x y z
N MET A 1 10.02 -6.62 4.79
CA MET A 1 10.02 -6.97 3.36
C MET A 1 8.88 -6.18 2.70
N LYS A 2 8.93 -4.86 2.47
CA LYS A 2 9.83 -3.98 1.69
C LYS A 2 9.95 -4.37 0.21
N LYS A 3 9.24 -3.57 -0.62
CA LYS A 3 9.31 -3.40 -2.09
C LYS A 3 8.99 -4.62 -2.95
N VAL A 4 7.71 -4.82 -3.30
CA VAL A 4 7.16 -5.24 -4.62
C VAL A 4 5.63 -5.28 -4.44
N LYS A 5 4.88 -4.31 -4.96
CA LYS A 5 3.43 -4.35 -5.28
C LYS A 5 2.97 -2.93 -5.63
N ARG A 6 3.22 -2.50 -6.86
CA ARG A 6 2.46 -1.45 -7.56
C ARG A 6 2.68 -1.66 -9.06
N LEU A 7 1.93 -2.60 -9.63
CA LEU A 7 1.65 -2.70 -11.05
C LEU A 7 0.30 -3.45 -11.15
N THR A 8 -0.59 -3.02 -12.05
CA THR A 8 -2.05 -3.32 -12.15
C THR A 8 -2.88 -2.51 -11.14
N ALA A 9 -3.82 -1.61 -11.51
CA ALA A 9 -4.63 -1.52 -12.70
C ALA A 9 -4.84 -0.05 -13.16
N VAL A 10 -4.43 0.26 -14.39
CA VAL A 10 -5.02 1.33 -15.21
C VAL A 10 -5.82 0.59 -16.27
N ILE A 11 -7.12 0.42 -16.06
CA ILE A 11 -8.17 0.20 -17.06
C ILE A 11 -9.49 0.34 -16.28
N LEU A 12 -9.94 1.58 -16.12
CA LEU A 12 -11.36 1.96 -16.09
C LEU A 12 -11.48 3.50 -16.18
N SER A 13 -10.92 4.10 -17.24
CA SER A 13 -11.26 5.48 -17.65
C SER A 13 -11.31 5.65 -19.18
N ALA A 14 -11.27 4.53 -19.93
CA ALA A 14 -11.42 4.50 -21.37
C ALA A 14 -12.90 4.36 -21.77
N LEU A 15 -13.72 5.35 -21.44
CA LEU A 15 -14.99 5.65 -22.11
C LEU A 15 -15.40 7.07 -21.74
N MET A 16 -15.41 7.95 -22.75
CA MET A 16 -15.76 9.39 -22.74
C MET A 16 -14.61 10.41 -22.69
N VAL A 17 -13.70 10.42 -23.69
CA VAL A 17 -13.31 11.68 -24.36
C VAL A 17 -12.88 11.36 -25.79
N ALA A 18 -13.84 11.28 -26.71
CA ALA A 18 -13.60 11.38 -28.14
C ALA A 18 -14.80 12.07 -28.80
N SER A 19 -14.84 13.39 -28.69
CA SER A 19 -15.36 14.32 -29.72
C SER A 19 -15.49 15.73 -29.13
N ALA A 20 -15.17 16.73 -29.95
CA ALA A 20 -15.22 18.17 -29.70
C ALA A 20 -14.01 18.80 -28.98
N PHE A 21 -12.86 18.84 -29.67
CA PHE A 21 -12.03 20.05 -29.63
C PHE A 21 -12.77 21.15 -30.41
N SER A 22 -13.67 21.85 -29.74
CA SER A 22 -14.13 23.17 -30.18
C SER A 22 -13.46 24.22 -29.31
N ALA A 23 -12.67 25.08 -29.95
CA ALA A 23 -12.07 26.25 -29.35
C ALA A 23 -13.11 27.08 -28.57
N LEU A 24 -12.82 27.41 -27.31
CA LEU A 24 -13.49 28.48 -26.58
C LEU A 24 -12.48 29.25 -25.71
N PRO A 25 -12.70 30.56 -25.51
CA PRO A 25 -11.66 31.53 -25.21
C PRO A 25 -11.33 31.55 -23.72
N VAL A 26 -10.04 31.70 -23.42
CA VAL A 26 -9.58 32.02 -22.06
C VAL A 26 -9.96 33.46 -21.74
N SER A 27 -11.00 33.61 -20.92
CA SER A 27 -11.29 34.84 -20.18
C SER A 27 -10.34 34.90 -18.99
N ALA A 28 -9.48 35.92 -18.96
CA ALA A 28 -8.55 36.20 -17.89
C ALA A 28 -9.26 36.47 -16.55
N ALA A 29 -8.78 35.80 -15.49
CA ALA A 29 -8.88 36.26 -14.10
C ALA A 29 -7.68 35.70 -13.31
N THR A 30 -6.54 36.40 -13.49
CA THR A 30 -5.40 36.61 -12.59
C THR A 30 -5.14 35.61 -11.44
N VAL A 31 -4.14 34.75 -11.65
CA VAL A 31 -3.15 34.45 -10.60
C VAL A 31 -1.95 35.35 -10.89
N ASP A 32 -1.72 36.33 -10.03
CA ASP A 32 -0.50 37.13 -10.03
C ASP A 32 0.65 36.24 -9.57
N ASN A 33 1.36 35.66 -10.53
CA ASN A 33 2.72 35.15 -10.34
C ASN A 33 3.62 36.09 -11.15
N SER A 34 3.93 37.25 -10.58
CA SER A 34 4.90 38.20 -11.13
C SER A 34 6.31 37.59 -11.14
N THR A 35 6.53 36.67 -12.07
CA THR A 35 7.87 36.32 -12.55
C THR A 35 8.21 37.34 -13.63
N SER A 36 9.21 38.18 -13.35
CA SER A 36 9.70 39.17 -14.30
C SER A 36 10.28 38.43 -15.52
N VAL A 37 9.61 38.56 -16.66
CA VAL A 37 10.12 38.06 -17.94
C VAL A 37 11.34 38.91 -18.30
N VAL A 38 12.52 38.28 -18.32
CA VAL A 38 13.75 38.93 -18.74
C VAL A 38 13.97 38.63 -20.22
N SER A 39 14.17 39.66 -21.05
CA SER A 39 14.57 39.53 -22.45
C SER A 39 16.08 39.73 -22.59
N GLY A 40 16.74 38.89 -23.39
CA GLY A 40 18.16 39.04 -23.73
C GLY A 40 18.44 40.25 -24.62
N ASP A 41 19.72 40.59 -24.78
CA ASP A 41 20.17 41.76 -25.57
C ASP A 41 19.68 41.74 -27.02
N ASP A 42 19.55 40.54 -27.62
CA ASP A 42 19.03 40.34 -28.98
C ASP A 42 17.52 40.01 -29.03
N ASN A 43 16.82 40.01 -27.89
CA ASN A 43 15.38 39.71 -27.72
C ASN A 43 14.88 38.31 -28.14
N ASP A 44 15.78 37.41 -28.55
CA ASP A 44 15.48 36.05 -29.00
C ASP A 44 14.95 35.11 -27.91
N TYR A 45 15.20 35.42 -26.63
CA TYR A 45 14.84 34.58 -25.49
C TYR A 45 13.84 35.27 -24.57
N ARG A 46 12.95 34.48 -23.99
CA ARG A 46 12.18 34.81 -22.78
C ARG A 46 12.64 33.92 -21.65
N CYS A 47 12.81 34.49 -20.46
CA CYS A 47 13.35 33.79 -19.31
C CYS A 47 12.56 34.06 -18.03
N PHE A 48 12.63 33.13 -17.09
CA PHE A 48 12.14 33.28 -15.71
C PHE A 48 13.28 33.10 -14.71
N PHE A 49 13.16 33.74 -13.55
CA PHE A 49 14.05 33.48 -12.42
C PHE A 49 13.70 32.16 -11.73
N LEU A 50 14.74 31.41 -11.39
CA LEU A 50 14.68 30.24 -10.52
C LEU A 50 14.91 30.67 -9.07
N ASP A 51 14.53 29.82 -8.12
CA ASP A 51 14.63 30.09 -6.67
C ASP A 51 16.08 30.34 -6.21
N ASP A 52 17.07 29.82 -6.94
CA ASP A 52 18.50 30.03 -6.68
C ASP A 52 19.05 31.35 -7.26
N GLY A 53 18.18 32.16 -7.87
CA GLY A 53 18.52 33.45 -8.47
C GLY A 53 19.08 33.36 -9.89
N THR A 54 19.16 32.17 -10.49
CA THR A 54 19.60 31.97 -11.88
C THR A 54 18.41 31.99 -12.86
N LEU A 55 18.67 31.89 -14.17
CA LEU A 55 17.64 31.97 -15.21
C LEU A 55 17.37 30.62 -15.89
N GLU A 56 16.08 30.37 -16.14
CA GLU A 56 15.59 29.37 -17.08
C GLU A 56 15.10 30.05 -18.37
N ILE A 57 15.52 29.56 -19.54
CA ILE A 57 14.90 29.94 -20.81
C ILE A 57 13.54 29.28 -20.91
N SER A 58 12.48 30.07 -21.06
CA SER A 58 11.10 29.60 -21.17
C SER A 58 10.54 29.64 -22.59
N GLU A 59 11.11 30.46 -23.48
CA GLU A 59 10.71 30.56 -24.87
C GLU A 59 11.87 31.02 -25.76
N TYR A 60 11.96 30.49 -26.98
CA TYR A 60 12.81 31.01 -28.05
C TYR A 60 11.94 31.58 -29.17
N VAL A 61 12.11 32.88 -29.45
CA VAL A 61 11.38 33.63 -30.49
C VAL A 61 12.30 34.08 -31.64
N GLY A 62 13.57 33.70 -31.58
CA GLY A 62 14.55 34.03 -32.61
C GLY A 62 14.34 33.28 -33.93
N SER A 63 15.10 33.69 -34.94
CA SER A 63 15.01 33.15 -36.30
C SER A 63 16.28 32.46 -36.79
N ASP A 64 17.27 32.29 -35.91
CA ASP A 64 18.55 31.71 -36.28
C ASP A 64 18.42 30.22 -36.62
N THR A 65 19.28 29.79 -37.54
CA THR A 65 19.43 28.38 -37.93
C THR A 65 20.45 27.68 -37.02
N ASP A 66 21.50 28.40 -36.62
CA ASP A 66 22.52 27.96 -35.66
C ASP A 66 22.41 28.78 -34.36
N VAL A 67 21.69 28.23 -33.38
CA VAL A 67 21.37 28.94 -32.15
C VAL A 67 22.49 28.79 -31.13
N ILE A 68 22.92 29.90 -30.53
CA ILE A 68 23.87 29.91 -29.41
C ILE A 68 23.15 30.43 -28.17
N ILE A 69 22.95 29.55 -27.18
CA ILE A 69 22.39 29.96 -25.90
C ILE A 69 23.50 30.69 -25.10
N PRO A 70 23.26 31.93 -24.62
CA PRO A 70 24.26 32.67 -23.88
C PRO A 70 24.46 32.10 -22.45
N ASN A 71 25.68 32.21 -21.91
CA ASN A 71 25.96 31.82 -20.50
C ASN A 71 25.19 32.68 -19.49
N GLU A 72 24.94 33.95 -19.84
CA GLU A 72 24.27 34.93 -18.99
C GLU A 72 23.33 35.80 -19.84
N ILE A 73 22.22 36.23 -19.26
CA ILE A 73 21.32 37.22 -19.83
C ILE A 73 21.21 38.38 -18.83
N ASN A 74 21.56 39.59 -19.25
CA ASN A 74 21.60 40.79 -18.40
C ASN A 74 22.46 40.62 -17.13
N GLY A 75 23.57 39.86 -17.24
CA GLY A 75 24.47 39.57 -16.12
C GLY A 75 23.99 38.48 -15.16
N THR A 76 22.88 37.81 -15.46
CA THR A 76 22.37 36.67 -14.67
C THR A 76 22.62 35.36 -15.42
N ALA A 77 23.21 34.38 -14.75
CA ALA A 77 23.54 33.08 -15.33
C ALA A 77 22.31 32.31 -15.84
N VAL A 78 22.41 31.75 -17.05
CA VAL A 78 21.41 30.85 -17.64
C VAL A 78 21.80 29.41 -17.29
N THR A 79 20.98 28.73 -16.48
CA THR A 79 21.29 27.41 -15.92
C THR A 79 20.32 26.31 -16.37
N SER A 80 19.17 26.67 -16.95
CA SER A 80 18.16 25.72 -17.40
C SER A 80 17.57 26.08 -18.76
N ILE A 81 17.32 25.06 -19.58
CA ILE A 81 16.44 25.15 -20.74
C ILE A 81 15.09 24.59 -20.32
N GLY A 82 14.06 25.43 -20.33
CA GLY A 82 12.73 25.10 -19.86
C GLY A 82 11.95 24.18 -20.78
N LYS A 83 10.68 24.00 -20.44
CA LYS A 83 9.76 23.12 -21.16
C LYS A 83 9.43 23.66 -22.55
N TYR A 84 9.53 22.80 -23.57
CA TYR A 84 9.16 23.06 -24.97
C TYR A 84 9.85 24.25 -25.69
N VAL A 85 10.95 24.79 -25.16
CA VAL A 85 11.60 26.02 -25.66
C VAL A 85 11.84 26.04 -27.18
N PHE A 86 12.31 24.92 -27.74
CA PHE A 86 12.60 24.73 -29.16
C PHE A 86 11.70 23.68 -29.81
N SER A 87 10.54 23.37 -29.20
CA SER A 87 9.66 22.31 -29.70
C SER A 87 9.05 22.68 -31.06
N TYR A 88 9.06 21.72 -31.99
CA TYR A 88 8.58 21.83 -33.36
C TYR A 88 9.20 22.99 -34.16
N ASN A 89 10.37 23.46 -33.73
CA ASN A 89 11.10 24.48 -34.47
C ASN A 89 11.66 23.88 -35.76
N SER A 90 11.17 24.39 -36.89
CA SER A 90 11.50 23.91 -38.24
C SER A 90 12.70 24.62 -38.88
N ASN A 91 13.21 25.68 -38.25
CA ASN A 91 14.29 26.52 -38.76
C ASN A 91 15.66 26.16 -38.16
N ILE A 92 15.70 25.64 -36.93
CA ILE A 92 16.96 25.38 -36.23
C ILE A 92 17.61 24.08 -36.74
N ASP A 93 18.84 24.20 -37.22
CA ASP A 93 19.71 23.11 -37.66
C ASP A 93 20.66 22.65 -36.55
N SER A 94 21.13 23.56 -35.69
CA SER A 94 22.01 23.26 -34.56
C SER A 94 21.79 24.19 -33.36
N VAL A 95 22.07 23.68 -32.16
CA VAL A 95 22.07 24.47 -30.91
C VAL A 95 23.34 24.23 -30.11
N THR A 96 24.00 25.31 -29.70
CA THR A 96 25.12 25.28 -28.76
C THR A 96 24.63 25.62 -27.36
N ILE A 97 24.70 24.64 -26.45
CA ILE A 97 24.33 24.81 -25.04
C ILE A 97 25.60 25.21 -24.24
N PRO A 98 25.56 26.29 -23.44
CA PRO A 98 26.70 26.77 -22.66
C PRO A 98 26.96 25.92 -21.41
N ASP A 99 28.20 25.97 -20.89
CA ASP A 99 28.65 25.23 -19.70
C ASP A 99 27.97 25.69 -18.39
N SER A 100 27.19 26.78 -18.42
CA SER A 100 26.35 27.20 -17.29
C SER A 100 25.08 26.36 -17.15
N VAL A 101 24.60 25.72 -18.23
CA VAL A 101 23.34 24.97 -18.24
C VAL A 101 23.53 23.59 -17.62
N THR A 102 22.72 23.27 -16.61
CA THR A 102 22.75 21.99 -15.89
C THR A 102 21.56 21.09 -16.23
N ASN A 103 20.50 21.62 -16.84
CA ASN A 103 19.23 20.91 -17.06
C ASN A 103 18.64 21.18 -18.45
N ILE A 104 18.18 20.11 -19.13
CA ILE A 104 17.38 20.18 -20.36
C ILE A 104 15.95 19.73 -20.03
N GLY A 105 14.99 20.65 -20.16
CA GLY A 105 13.61 20.51 -19.73
C GLY A 105 12.73 19.60 -20.60
N TYR A 106 11.52 19.37 -20.10
CA TYR A 106 10.52 18.51 -20.73
C TYR A 106 10.26 18.94 -22.18
N GLY A 107 10.45 18.02 -23.14
CA GLY A 107 10.17 18.30 -24.55
C GLY A 107 10.95 19.48 -25.14
N ALA A 108 12.07 19.92 -24.54
CA ALA A 108 12.76 21.16 -24.89
C ALA A 108 13.06 21.29 -26.40
N PHE A 109 13.43 20.20 -27.07
CA PHE A 109 13.72 20.14 -28.50
C PHE A 109 12.74 19.24 -29.28
N ARG A 110 11.59 18.88 -28.68
CA ARG A 110 10.67 17.88 -29.28
C ARG A 110 10.24 18.30 -30.68
N GLY A 111 10.43 17.47 -31.69
CA GLY A 111 10.02 17.73 -33.08
C GLY A 111 10.86 18.78 -33.80
N SER A 112 11.98 19.23 -33.22
CA SER A 112 12.85 20.23 -33.83
C SER A 112 13.63 19.66 -35.03
N SER A 113 14.01 20.55 -35.94
CA SER A 113 14.78 20.20 -37.14
C SER A 113 16.28 19.98 -36.91
N ILE A 114 16.73 19.92 -35.64
CA ILE A 114 18.15 19.81 -35.30
C ILE A 114 18.79 18.58 -35.96
N THR A 115 19.98 18.79 -36.51
CA THR A 115 20.81 17.75 -37.14
C THR A 115 21.93 17.29 -36.22
N SER A 116 22.39 18.18 -35.33
CA SER A 116 23.38 17.94 -34.30
C SER A 116 23.15 18.87 -33.10
N ILE A 117 23.56 18.43 -31.92
CA ILE A 117 23.54 19.22 -30.69
C ILE A 117 24.72 18.81 -29.81
N LYS A 118 25.36 19.80 -29.17
CA LYS A 118 26.44 19.56 -28.20
C LYS A 118 25.92 19.77 -26.79
N ILE A 119 25.90 18.71 -26.00
CA ILE A 119 25.53 18.74 -24.58
C ILE A 119 26.81 18.95 -23.75
N PRO A 120 26.92 20.02 -22.94
CA PRO A 120 28.10 20.30 -22.12
C PRO A 120 28.14 19.43 -20.85
N ASN A 121 29.35 19.29 -20.26
CA ASN A 121 29.60 18.46 -19.07
C ASN A 121 28.94 19.00 -17.78
N SER A 122 28.34 20.19 -17.83
CA SER A 122 27.53 20.74 -16.75
C SER A 122 26.14 20.12 -16.69
N VAL A 123 25.63 19.57 -17.80
CA VAL A 123 24.30 18.95 -17.84
C VAL A 123 24.31 17.66 -17.04
N THR A 124 23.41 17.57 -16.08
CA THR A 124 23.22 16.39 -15.23
C THR A 124 21.94 15.62 -15.59
N ARG A 125 20.97 16.26 -16.25
CA ARG A 125 19.66 15.65 -16.53
C ARG A 125 19.10 16.01 -17.90
N ILE A 126 18.55 14.98 -18.57
CA ILE A 126 17.75 15.10 -19.80
C ILE A 126 16.32 14.66 -19.48
N CYS A 127 15.38 15.62 -19.46
CA CYS A 127 13.99 15.36 -19.07
C CYS A 127 13.19 14.58 -20.13
N THR A 128 11.99 14.15 -19.74
CA THR A 128 11.06 13.39 -20.57
C THR A 128 10.83 14.07 -21.92
N GLY A 129 10.98 13.30 -23.00
CA GLY A 129 10.73 13.76 -24.36
C GLY A 129 11.65 14.86 -24.88
N ALA A 130 12.75 15.20 -24.18
CA ALA A 130 13.60 16.36 -24.50
C ALA A 130 14.00 16.47 -25.98
N PHE A 131 14.32 15.35 -26.63
CA PHE A 131 14.68 15.24 -28.05
C PHE A 131 13.70 14.36 -28.85
N SER A 132 12.51 14.09 -28.32
CA SER A 132 11.50 13.26 -29.01
C SER A 132 11.19 13.85 -30.40
N GLU A 133 10.94 13.03 -31.41
CA GLU A 133 10.60 13.45 -32.78
C GLU A 133 11.68 14.32 -33.47
N CYS A 134 12.92 14.37 -32.98
CA CYS A 134 14.05 15.02 -33.68
C CYS A 134 14.49 14.18 -34.90
N ALA A 135 13.62 14.05 -35.91
CA ALA A 135 13.73 13.13 -37.03
C ALA A 135 14.93 13.40 -37.95
N LYS A 136 15.60 14.55 -37.81
CA LYS A 136 16.82 14.91 -38.54
C LYS A 136 18.11 14.64 -37.77
N LEU A 137 18.05 14.38 -36.46
CA LEU A 137 19.22 14.14 -35.62
C LEU A 137 19.89 12.82 -36.00
N THR A 138 21.17 12.87 -36.38
CA THR A 138 21.91 11.70 -36.88
C THR A 138 22.83 11.05 -35.85
N SER A 139 23.34 11.88 -34.92
CA SER A 139 24.22 11.50 -33.81
C SER A 139 24.10 12.51 -32.68
N ILE A 140 24.28 12.06 -31.45
CA ILE A 140 24.37 12.90 -30.26
C ILE A 140 25.41 12.32 -29.30
N THR A 141 26.20 13.18 -28.67
CA THR A 141 27.11 12.78 -27.59
C THR A 141 26.51 13.25 -26.26
N ILE A 142 26.26 12.30 -25.35
CA ILE A 142 25.76 12.58 -24.02
C ILE A 142 26.95 12.47 -23.04
N PRO A 143 27.28 13.53 -22.27
CA PRO A 143 28.43 13.52 -21.39
C PRO A 143 28.22 12.61 -20.15
N ASP A 144 29.33 12.11 -19.59
CA ASP A 144 29.34 11.25 -18.38
C ASP A 144 28.78 11.96 -17.12
N SER A 145 28.58 13.28 -17.17
CA SER A 145 27.89 14.06 -16.13
C SER A 145 26.39 13.80 -16.06
N VAL A 146 25.77 13.30 -17.13
CA VAL A 146 24.33 13.04 -17.20
C VAL A 146 24.00 11.80 -16.39
N ILE A 147 23.39 12.00 -15.22
CA ILE A 147 22.97 10.95 -14.30
C ILE A 147 21.59 10.37 -14.66
N GLU A 148 20.76 11.14 -15.38
CA GLU A 148 19.35 10.79 -15.62
C GLU A 148 18.93 11.14 -17.06
N ILE A 149 18.40 10.14 -17.78
CA ILE A 149 17.77 10.26 -19.09
C ILE A 149 16.34 9.72 -18.97
N ASN A 150 15.35 10.62 -19.01
CA ASN A 150 13.97 10.24 -18.74
C ASN A 150 13.25 9.65 -19.96
N GLY A 151 12.04 9.14 -19.71
CA GLY A 151 11.27 8.41 -20.72
C GLY A 151 11.03 9.26 -21.98
N TYR A 152 10.92 8.59 -23.12
CA TYR A 152 10.73 9.22 -24.44
C TYR A 152 11.83 10.21 -24.87
N ALA A 153 12.94 10.38 -24.12
CA ALA A 153 13.90 11.45 -24.37
C ALA A 153 14.43 11.51 -25.81
N PHE A 154 14.58 10.38 -26.50
CA PHE A 154 14.99 10.28 -27.90
C PHE A 154 13.99 9.51 -28.77
N SER A 155 12.74 9.37 -28.32
CA SER A 155 11.69 8.67 -29.09
C SER A 155 11.56 9.29 -30.49
N GLU A 156 11.32 8.48 -31.52
CA GLU A 156 11.13 8.92 -32.91
C GLU A 156 12.31 9.75 -33.49
N CYS A 157 13.52 9.63 -32.94
CA CYS A 157 14.75 10.10 -33.58
C CYS A 157 15.13 9.20 -34.76
N THR A 158 14.29 9.16 -35.79
CA THR A 158 14.30 8.16 -36.88
C THR A 158 15.59 8.09 -37.71
N LYS A 159 16.45 9.12 -37.65
CA LYS A 159 17.78 9.14 -38.30
C LYS A 159 18.95 8.88 -37.36
N LEU A 160 18.74 8.75 -36.05
CA LEU A 160 19.79 8.46 -35.10
C LEU A 160 20.34 7.06 -35.38
N THR A 161 21.65 6.96 -35.62
CA THR A 161 22.26 5.69 -36.07
C THR A 161 22.99 4.92 -34.97
N ASN A 162 23.48 5.63 -33.96
CA ASN A 162 24.21 5.07 -32.84
C ASN A 162 24.07 5.96 -31.61
N ILE A 163 24.17 5.36 -30.42
CA ILE A 163 24.22 6.10 -29.16
C ILE A 163 25.07 5.35 -28.12
N THR A 164 25.77 6.12 -27.29
CA THR A 164 26.50 5.63 -26.12
C THR A 164 25.81 6.16 -24.88
N ILE A 165 25.36 5.27 -24.00
CA ILE A 165 24.73 5.64 -22.74
C ILE A 165 25.84 6.03 -21.74
N PRO A 166 25.73 7.19 -21.05
CA PRO A 166 26.72 7.65 -20.08
C PRO A 166 26.93 6.66 -18.93
N LYS A 167 28.16 6.56 -18.41
CA LYS A 167 28.50 5.57 -17.36
C LYS A 167 27.77 5.77 -16.03
N SER A 168 27.32 6.99 -15.77
CA SER A 168 26.59 7.40 -14.56
C SER A 168 25.10 7.04 -14.60
N VAL A 169 24.56 6.68 -15.77
CA VAL A 169 23.15 6.29 -15.91
C VAL A 169 22.94 4.89 -15.33
N THR A 170 21.96 4.76 -14.44
CA THR A 170 21.59 3.50 -13.80
C THR A 170 20.33 2.86 -14.39
N CYS A 171 19.52 3.60 -15.15
CA CYS A 171 18.28 3.11 -15.76
C CYS A 171 18.11 3.67 -17.18
N ILE A 172 17.70 2.83 -18.14
CA ILE A 172 17.17 3.29 -19.43
C ILE A 172 15.64 3.31 -19.31
N ALA A 173 15.07 4.51 -19.22
CA ALA A 173 13.66 4.73 -18.95
C ALA A 173 12.72 4.32 -20.10
N SER A 174 11.42 4.33 -19.83
CA SER A 174 10.41 3.88 -20.78
C SER A 174 10.46 4.65 -22.11
N ASN A 175 10.41 3.92 -23.22
CA ASN A 175 10.36 4.46 -24.58
C ASN A 175 11.53 5.41 -24.95
N THR A 176 12.64 5.43 -24.20
CA THR A 176 13.74 6.39 -24.43
C THR A 176 14.23 6.42 -25.87
N PHE A 177 14.33 5.27 -26.55
CA PHE A 177 14.72 5.15 -27.96
C PHE A 177 13.64 4.49 -28.84
N SER A 178 12.37 4.55 -28.43
CA SER A 178 11.27 4.04 -29.27
C SER A 178 11.32 4.66 -30.65
N ASP A 179 11.03 3.89 -31.71
CA ASP A 179 10.96 4.35 -33.10
C ASP A 179 12.24 5.03 -33.63
N CYS A 180 13.38 4.78 -32.99
CA CYS A 180 14.70 5.11 -33.54
C CYS A 180 15.06 4.13 -34.67
N SER A 181 14.26 4.14 -35.75
CA SER A 181 14.28 3.13 -36.81
C SER A 181 15.61 3.02 -37.59
N SER A 182 16.49 4.02 -37.51
CA SER A 182 17.85 3.95 -38.07
C SER A 182 18.94 3.50 -37.11
N LEU A 183 18.61 3.26 -35.83
CA LEU A 183 19.55 2.89 -34.78
C LEU A 183 20.11 1.50 -35.04
N LYS A 184 21.43 1.40 -35.19
CA LYS A 184 22.14 0.15 -35.51
C LYS A 184 22.88 -0.44 -34.32
N SER A 185 23.35 0.42 -33.42
CA SER A 185 24.19 0.02 -32.28
C SER A 185 23.95 0.92 -31.08
N VAL A 186 23.88 0.31 -29.91
CA VAL A 186 23.74 0.98 -28.61
C VAL A 186 24.81 0.43 -27.68
N THR A 187 25.57 1.32 -27.04
CA THR A 187 26.52 0.93 -25.99
C THR A 187 25.89 1.19 -24.63
N ILE A 188 25.60 0.13 -23.88
CA ILE A 188 25.03 0.19 -22.53
C ILE A 188 26.15 -0.09 -21.51
N PRO A 189 26.40 0.81 -20.54
CA PRO A 189 27.43 0.60 -19.52
C PRO A 189 26.98 -0.39 -18.45
N ASN A 190 27.95 -1.01 -17.77
CA ASN A 190 27.72 -1.98 -16.67
C ASN A 190 27.05 -1.39 -15.42
N GLY A 191 26.87 -0.07 -15.34
CA GLY A 191 26.14 0.59 -14.25
C GLY A 191 24.61 0.51 -14.39
N VAL A 192 24.09 0.16 -15.58
CA VAL A 192 22.65 0.09 -15.83
C VAL A 192 22.05 -1.15 -15.18
N THR A 193 21.11 -0.96 -14.27
CA THR A 193 20.43 -2.03 -13.53
C THR A 193 19.05 -2.38 -14.09
N SER A 194 18.44 -1.51 -14.90
CA SER A 194 17.12 -1.72 -15.51
C SER A 194 17.01 -1.12 -16.91
N ILE A 195 16.23 -1.80 -17.76
CA ILE A 195 15.81 -1.34 -19.09
C ILE A 195 14.29 -1.44 -19.13
N ASP A 196 13.62 -0.30 -19.16
CA ASP A 196 12.18 -0.20 -18.92
C ASP A 196 11.36 -0.44 -20.20
N GLU A 197 10.04 -0.26 -20.08
CA GLU A 197 9.05 -0.54 -21.12
C GLU A 197 9.35 0.16 -22.44
N GLY A 198 9.35 -0.57 -23.54
CA GLY A 198 9.47 -0.02 -24.89
C GLY A 198 10.79 0.72 -25.19
N ALA A 199 11.81 0.61 -24.34
CA ALA A 199 13.02 1.45 -24.44
C ALA A 199 13.70 1.42 -25.82
N PHE A 200 13.61 0.31 -26.55
CA PHE A 200 14.11 0.15 -27.92
C PHE A 200 13.01 -0.37 -28.88
N SER A 201 11.73 -0.11 -28.59
CA SER A 201 10.63 -0.51 -29.50
C SER A 201 10.87 0.09 -30.88
N ASP A 202 10.58 -0.70 -31.93
CA ASP A 202 10.62 -0.29 -33.34
C ASP A 202 11.97 0.29 -33.80
N CYS A 203 13.06 -0.08 -33.12
CA CYS A 203 14.44 0.09 -33.58
C CYS A 203 14.75 -0.91 -34.71
N THR A 204 14.06 -0.77 -35.85
CA THR A 204 14.01 -1.77 -36.92
C THR A 204 15.37 -2.14 -37.54
N LYS A 205 16.41 -1.29 -37.43
CA LYS A 205 17.78 -1.58 -37.89
C LYS A 205 18.74 -2.09 -36.81
N LEU A 206 18.28 -2.26 -35.57
CA LEU A 206 19.10 -2.75 -34.47
C LEU A 206 19.37 -4.25 -34.66
N ALA A 207 20.57 -4.59 -35.13
CA ALA A 207 20.91 -5.95 -35.50
C ALA A 207 21.45 -6.80 -34.32
N SER A 208 22.01 -6.13 -33.32
CA SER A 208 22.59 -6.74 -32.13
C SER A 208 22.59 -5.73 -30.97
N ILE A 209 22.38 -6.22 -29.75
CA ILE A 209 22.52 -5.45 -28.53
C ILE A 209 23.11 -6.33 -27.43
N THR A 210 23.99 -5.76 -26.60
CA THR A 210 24.51 -6.44 -25.42
C THR A 210 23.81 -5.90 -24.19
N ILE A 211 23.11 -6.77 -23.45
CA ILE A 211 22.50 -6.43 -22.17
C ILE A 211 23.56 -6.63 -21.07
N PRO A 212 23.83 -5.62 -20.22
CA PRO A 212 24.79 -5.76 -19.14
C PRO A 212 24.36 -6.78 -18.07
N ASN A 213 25.35 -7.42 -17.41
CA ASN A 213 25.08 -8.40 -16.35
C ASN A 213 24.41 -7.83 -15.09
N SER A 214 24.44 -6.51 -14.91
CA SER A 214 23.76 -5.78 -13.83
C SER A 214 22.25 -5.66 -14.03
N VAL A 215 21.73 -5.93 -15.24
CA VAL A 215 20.30 -5.82 -15.54
C VAL A 215 19.54 -6.99 -14.90
N THR A 216 18.52 -6.67 -14.11
CA THR A 216 17.70 -7.68 -13.40
C THR A 216 16.42 -8.05 -14.11
N SER A 217 15.96 -7.25 -15.08
CA SER A 217 14.72 -7.46 -15.81
C SER A 217 14.76 -6.81 -17.20
N ILE A 218 14.10 -7.43 -18.17
CA ILE A 218 13.80 -6.85 -19.48
C ILE A 218 12.33 -6.40 -19.45
N GLY A 219 12.07 -5.11 -19.64
CA GLY A 219 10.73 -4.52 -19.59
C GLY A 219 9.76 -5.01 -20.66
N LYS A 220 8.49 -4.62 -20.52
CA LYS A 220 7.44 -4.88 -21.51
C LYS A 220 7.80 -4.22 -22.84
N GLY A 221 7.68 -4.96 -23.95
CA GLY A 221 7.91 -4.41 -25.29
C GLY A 221 9.31 -3.84 -25.55
N THR A 222 10.31 -4.08 -24.68
CA THR A 222 11.61 -3.40 -24.73
C THR A 222 12.28 -3.47 -26.11
N PHE A 223 12.18 -4.60 -26.81
CA PHE A 223 12.67 -4.81 -28.16
C PHE A 223 11.56 -5.12 -29.17
N SER A 224 10.29 -4.80 -28.87
CA SER A 224 9.20 -5.04 -29.81
C SER A 224 9.51 -4.37 -31.16
N GLY A 225 9.21 -5.03 -32.27
CA GLY A 225 9.44 -4.47 -33.62
C GLY A 225 10.91 -4.34 -34.04
N CYS A 226 11.89 -4.81 -33.25
CA CYS A 226 13.31 -4.86 -33.64
C CYS A 226 13.58 -5.93 -34.72
N SER A 227 13.01 -5.72 -35.91
CA SER A 227 12.93 -6.69 -37.01
C SER A 227 14.28 -7.11 -37.60
N SER A 228 15.37 -6.37 -37.36
CA SER A 228 16.74 -6.77 -37.75
C SER A 228 17.49 -7.56 -36.67
N LEU A 229 16.97 -7.67 -35.44
CA LEU A 229 17.65 -8.36 -34.34
C LEU A 229 17.69 -9.87 -34.62
N LYS A 230 18.90 -10.41 -34.82
CA LYS A 230 19.07 -11.83 -35.23
C LYS A 230 19.27 -12.77 -34.07
N SER A 231 20.00 -12.32 -33.05
CA SER A 231 20.35 -13.09 -31.87
C SER A 231 20.48 -12.18 -30.66
N ILE A 232 20.09 -12.69 -29.50
CA ILE A 232 20.29 -12.01 -28.22
C ILE A 232 20.65 -12.99 -27.12
N MET A 233 21.57 -12.57 -26.25
CA MET A 233 21.96 -13.30 -25.04
C MET A 233 21.34 -12.59 -23.85
N VAL A 234 20.49 -13.29 -23.10
CA VAL A 234 19.94 -12.79 -21.85
C VAL A 234 20.94 -13.08 -20.72
N PRO A 235 21.43 -12.07 -19.98
CA PRO A 235 22.45 -12.28 -18.97
C PRO A 235 21.89 -12.95 -17.70
N ASN A 236 22.76 -13.65 -16.96
CA ASN A 236 22.39 -14.41 -15.74
C ASN A 236 21.81 -13.55 -14.59
N GLY A 237 21.90 -12.22 -14.67
CA GLY A 237 21.26 -11.31 -13.72
C GLY A 237 19.75 -11.17 -13.94
N VAL A 238 19.26 -11.47 -15.15
CA VAL A 238 17.85 -11.29 -15.52
C VAL A 238 16.99 -12.38 -14.87
N VAL A 239 15.96 -11.93 -14.16
CA VAL A 239 14.97 -12.77 -13.48
C VAL A 239 13.64 -12.78 -14.23
N SER A 240 13.32 -11.70 -14.96
CA SER A 240 12.06 -11.56 -15.70
C SER A 240 12.23 -10.95 -17.10
N ILE A 241 11.39 -11.45 -18.02
CA ILE A 241 11.21 -10.93 -19.39
C ILE A 241 9.76 -10.47 -19.52
N GLY A 242 9.54 -9.20 -19.86
CA GLY A 242 8.22 -8.59 -19.93
C GLY A 242 7.36 -9.09 -21.10
N GLU A 243 6.07 -8.73 -21.05
CA GLU A 243 5.10 -8.98 -22.13
C GLU A 243 5.59 -8.32 -23.42
N PHE A 244 5.41 -8.98 -24.57
CA PHE A 244 5.80 -8.47 -25.89
C PHE A 244 7.29 -8.09 -26.05
N ALA A 245 8.17 -8.47 -25.11
CA ALA A 245 9.55 -7.96 -25.05
C ALA A 245 10.34 -8.09 -26.36
N PHE A 246 10.10 -9.14 -27.13
CA PHE A 246 10.69 -9.40 -28.46
C PHE A 246 9.61 -9.64 -29.53
N GLU A 247 8.39 -9.17 -29.30
CA GLU A 247 7.31 -9.30 -30.28
C GLU A 247 7.75 -8.69 -31.61
N ASN A 248 7.41 -9.34 -32.73
CA ASN A 248 7.74 -8.85 -34.08
C ASN A 248 9.25 -8.67 -34.36
N CYS A 249 10.14 -9.24 -33.54
CA CYS A 249 11.56 -9.44 -33.88
C CYS A 249 11.69 -10.53 -34.96
N SER A 250 11.23 -10.23 -36.17
CA SER A 250 11.04 -11.21 -37.24
C SER A 250 12.34 -11.86 -37.75
N SER A 251 13.51 -11.27 -37.50
CA SER A 251 14.81 -11.90 -37.79
C SER A 251 15.38 -12.74 -36.63
N LEU A 252 14.76 -12.71 -35.45
CA LEU A 252 15.30 -13.36 -34.25
C LEU A 252 15.18 -14.86 -34.41
N THR A 253 16.32 -15.55 -34.51
CA THR A 253 16.40 -17.01 -34.70
C THR A 253 17.07 -17.71 -33.52
N ASN A 254 17.90 -17.00 -32.76
CA ASN A 254 18.59 -17.54 -31.60
C ASN A 254 18.41 -16.63 -30.38
N ILE A 255 17.84 -17.16 -29.30
CA ILE A 255 17.83 -16.52 -27.99
C ILE A 255 18.26 -17.51 -26.93
N GLU A 256 19.22 -17.09 -26.12
CA GLU A 256 19.70 -17.85 -24.96
C GLU A 256 19.09 -17.26 -23.69
N ILE A 257 18.22 -18.03 -23.03
CA ILE A 257 17.58 -17.65 -21.77
C ILE A 257 18.23 -18.43 -20.62
N PRO A 258 18.82 -17.76 -19.61
CA PRO A 258 19.48 -18.42 -18.50
C PRO A 258 18.48 -18.97 -17.47
N ASN A 259 18.95 -19.89 -16.63
CA ASN A 259 18.15 -20.50 -15.55
C ASN A 259 17.74 -19.52 -14.45
N SER A 260 18.29 -18.29 -14.43
CA SER A 260 17.88 -17.22 -13.52
C SER A 260 16.49 -16.67 -13.87
N VAL A 261 16.04 -16.83 -15.12
CA VAL A 261 14.72 -16.37 -15.56
C VAL A 261 13.65 -17.28 -14.98
N THR A 262 12.75 -16.70 -14.22
CA THR A 262 11.61 -17.38 -13.55
C THR A 262 10.26 -16.78 -13.95
N SER A 263 10.25 -15.80 -14.84
CA SER A 263 9.05 -15.16 -15.37
C SER A 263 9.25 -14.69 -16.80
N ILE A 264 8.34 -15.07 -17.70
CA ILE A 264 8.29 -14.60 -19.09
C ILE A 264 6.83 -14.19 -19.37
N GLY A 265 6.63 -12.96 -19.82
CA GLY A 265 5.30 -12.39 -20.08
C GLY A 265 4.63 -12.92 -21.36
N TRP A 266 3.33 -12.64 -21.46
CA TRP A 266 2.48 -12.89 -22.63
C TRP A 266 3.21 -12.49 -23.92
N ASP A 267 3.18 -13.35 -24.94
CA ASP A 267 3.70 -13.14 -26.31
C ASP A 267 5.08 -12.47 -26.39
N ALA A 268 5.93 -12.66 -25.38
CA ALA A 268 7.28 -12.11 -25.35
C ALA A 268 8.08 -12.45 -26.61
N PHE A 269 7.76 -13.56 -27.28
CA PHE A 269 8.43 -14.01 -28.51
C PHE A 269 7.47 -14.17 -29.72
N SER A 270 6.27 -13.58 -29.68
CA SER A 270 5.33 -13.70 -30.81
C SER A 270 5.91 -13.08 -32.08
N ASN A 271 5.57 -13.67 -33.23
CA ASN A 271 6.05 -13.27 -34.55
C ASN A 271 7.59 -13.22 -34.69
N THR A 272 8.31 -14.01 -33.89
CA THR A 272 9.75 -14.24 -34.07
C THR A 272 10.00 -15.52 -34.87
N ASN A 273 11.09 -15.57 -35.65
CA ASN A 273 11.49 -16.82 -36.30
C ASN A 273 11.83 -17.91 -35.27
N TRP A 274 12.39 -17.53 -34.13
CA TRP A 274 12.68 -18.43 -33.01
C TRP A 274 11.41 -19.14 -32.55
N TYR A 275 10.33 -18.42 -32.24
CA TYR A 275 9.06 -19.02 -31.82
C TYR A 275 8.40 -19.81 -32.96
N ASN A 276 8.33 -19.24 -34.16
CA ASN A 276 7.66 -19.85 -35.31
C ASN A 276 8.30 -21.18 -35.73
N ASN A 277 9.60 -21.33 -35.53
CA ASN A 277 10.34 -22.56 -35.86
C ASN A 277 10.15 -23.70 -34.83
N HIS A 278 9.53 -23.44 -33.67
CA HIS A 278 9.20 -24.52 -32.74
C HIS A 278 8.09 -25.41 -33.30
N SER A 279 8.19 -26.72 -33.06
CA SER A 279 7.08 -27.64 -33.30
C SER A 279 5.90 -27.32 -32.38
N ASP A 280 4.71 -27.74 -32.78
CA ASP A 280 3.54 -27.70 -31.90
C ASP A 280 3.78 -28.56 -30.64
N GLY A 281 3.22 -28.16 -29.50
CA GLY A 281 3.45 -28.74 -28.19
C GLY A 281 4.00 -27.75 -27.15
N LEU A 282 4.52 -28.27 -26.05
CA LEU A 282 5.07 -27.47 -24.96
C LEU A 282 6.40 -26.82 -25.38
N ILE A 283 6.50 -25.50 -25.25
CA ILE A 283 7.74 -24.74 -25.39
C ILE A 283 8.25 -24.43 -23.98
N ILE A 284 9.37 -25.06 -23.61
CA ILE A 284 10.06 -24.83 -22.35
C ILE A 284 11.38 -24.13 -22.66
N VAL A 285 11.64 -22.99 -22.00
CA VAL A 285 12.86 -22.21 -22.17
C VAL A 285 13.57 -22.07 -20.83
N GLY A 286 14.80 -22.56 -20.75
CA GLY A 286 15.48 -22.74 -19.46
C GLY A 286 14.67 -23.68 -18.56
N LYS A 287 14.14 -23.15 -17.46
CA LYS A 287 13.24 -23.87 -16.53
C LYS A 287 11.80 -23.35 -16.54
N VAL A 288 11.43 -22.53 -17.52
CA VAL A 288 10.10 -21.91 -17.61
C VAL A 288 9.30 -22.56 -18.73
N LEU A 289 8.10 -23.05 -18.42
CA LEU A 289 7.11 -23.39 -19.44
C LEU A 289 6.53 -22.09 -20.00
N TYR A 290 6.95 -21.73 -21.22
CA TYR A 290 6.55 -20.48 -21.86
C TYR A 290 5.13 -20.55 -22.45
N LYS A 291 4.85 -21.55 -23.30
CA LYS A 291 3.57 -21.66 -24.01
C LYS A 291 3.34 -23.04 -24.60
N TYR A 292 2.08 -23.45 -24.71
CA TYR A 292 1.66 -24.52 -25.61
C TYR A 292 1.43 -23.94 -27.01
N LYS A 293 2.17 -24.41 -28.01
CA LYS A 293 2.05 -23.98 -29.40
C LYS A 293 1.17 -24.93 -30.21
N GLY A 294 0.29 -24.38 -31.04
CA GLY A 294 -0.56 -25.14 -31.96
C GLY A 294 -1.96 -25.44 -31.39
N ILE A 295 -2.77 -26.15 -32.18
CA ILE A 295 -4.12 -26.55 -31.76
C ILE A 295 -4.02 -27.79 -30.88
N MET A 296 -4.44 -27.69 -29.62
CA MET A 296 -4.43 -28.84 -28.71
C MET A 296 -5.49 -29.87 -29.12
N PRO A 297 -5.13 -31.16 -29.30
CA PRO A 297 -6.10 -32.21 -29.56
C PRO A 297 -7.13 -32.33 -28.44
N ASN A 298 -8.37 -32.73 -28.79
CA ASN A 298 -9.41 -32.95 -27.79
C ASN A 298 -9.00 -34.05 -26.78
N ASN A 299 -9.37 -33.83 -25.52
CA ASN A 299 -9.17 -34.80 -24.44
C ASN A 299 -7.68 -35.08 -24.14
N THR A 300 -6.84 -34.05 -24.22
CA THR A 300 -5.39 -34.14 -24.00
C THR A 300 -5.04 -34.02 -22.52
N ASP A 301 -4.11 -34.86 -22.07
CA ASP A 301 -3.48 -34.75 -20.75
C ASP A 301 -2.06 -34.24 -20.89
N ILE A 302 -1.69 -33.27 -20.06
CA ILE A 302 -0.35 -32.69 -20.05
C ILE A 302 0.36 -33.06 -18.75
N ILE A 303 1.61 -33.53 -18.88
CA ILE A 303 2.53 -33.69 -17.76
C ILE A 303 3.63 -32.64 -17.94
N ILE A 304 3.69 -31.66 -17.05
CA ILE A 304 4.75 -30.65 -17.06
C ILE A 304 6.04 -31.32 -16.54
N PRO A 305 7.17 -31.24 -17.27
CA PRO A 305 8.41 -31.92 -16.88
C PRO A 305 8.96 -31.48 -15.53
N GLU A 306 9.50 -32.44 -14.77
CA GLU A 306 10.25 -32.19 -13.53
C GLU A 306 11.40 -31.19 -13.74
N GLY A 307 11.62 -30.33 -12.75
CA GLY A 307 12.62 -29.26 -12.82
C GLY A 307 12.13 -27.97 -13.49
N THR A 308 10.91 -27.95 -14.02
CA THR A 308 10.20 -26.71 -14.38
C THR A 308 9.95 -25.90 -13.10
N VAL A 309 10.37 -24.64 -13.07
CA VAL A 309 10.25 -23.75 -11.90
C VAL A 309 9.11 -22.73 -12.03
N ALA A 310 8.69 -22.45 -13.26
CA ALA A 310 7.62 -21.49 -13.51
C ALA A 310 6.79 -21.85 -14.75
N ILE A 311 5.52 -21.44 -14.75
CA ILE A 311 4.62 -21.47 -15.90
C ILE A 311 4.28 -20.02 -16.25
N SER A 312 4.57 -19.61 -17.47
CA SER A 312 4.33 -18.25 -17.97
C SER A 312 2.85 -17.90 -18.08
N LYS A 313 2.57 -16.60 -18.06
CA LYS A 313 1.25 -16.05 -18.34
C LYS A 313 0.69 -16.63 -19.65
N ASP A 314 -0.58 -17.00 -19.67
CA ASP A 314 -1.29 -17.50 -20.86
C ASP A 314 -0.72 -18.79 -21.48
N ALA A 315 0.10 -19.55 -20.74
CA ALA A 315 0.79 -20.72 -21.31
C ALA A 315 -0.16 -21.77 -21.91
N PHE A 316 -1.39 -21.88 -21.42
CA PHE A 316 -2.46 -22.72 -21.99
C PHE A 316 -3.72 -21.92 -22.33
N TYR A 317 -3.62 -20.61 -22.62
CA TYR A 317 -4.76 -19.79 -23.00
C TYR A 317 -5.56 -20.40 -24.15
N GLU A 318 -6.87 -20.52 -23.97
CA GLU A 318 -7.84 -21.12 -24.89
C GLU A 318 -7.47 -22.54 -25.38
N CYS A 319 -6.71 -23.31 -24.59
CA CYS A 319 -6.43 -24.72 -24.87
C CYS A 319 -7.66 -25.60 -24.62
N ASN A 320 -8.69 -25.42 -25.44
CA ASN A 320 -9.97 -26.11 -25.35
C ASN A 320 -9.85 -27.64 -25.44
N GLY A 321 -8.76 -28.19 -25.98
CA GLY A 321 -8.51 -29.63 -25.99
C GLY A 321 -8.05 -30.22 -24.64
N LEU A 322 -7.63 -29.37 -23.70
CA LEU A 322 -7.00 -29.75 -22.44
C LEU A 322 -8.01 -30.40 -21.49
N ARG A 323 -7.72 -31.62 -21.02
CA ARG A 323 -8.54 -32.38 -20.07
C ARG A 323 -7.95 -32.36 -18.66
N SER A 324 -6.65 -32.57 -18.54
CA SER A 324 -5.95 -32.57 -17.25
C SER A 324 -4.51 -32.10 -17.36
N VAL A 325 -3.98 -31.58 -16.25
CA VAL A 325 -2.59 -31.12 -16.13
C VAL A 325 -2.00 -31.63 -14.83
N SER A 326 -0.81 -32.23 -14.92
CA SER A 326 0.05 -32.56 -13.79
C SER A 326 1.17 -31.53 -13.69
N ILE A 327 1.16 -30.73 -12.62
CA ILE A 327 2.19 -29.72 -12.32
C ILE A 327 3.14 -30.30 -11.27
N PRO A 328 4.47 -30.32 -11.51
CA PRO A 328 5.44 -30.83 -10.53
C PRO A 328 5.67 -29.84 -9.39
N ASP A 329 6.05 -30.34 -8.21
CA ASP A 329 6.30 -29.53 -7.00
C ASP A 329 7.47 -28.54 -7.17
N SER A 330 8.33 -28.73 -8.19
CA SER A 330 9.38 -27.77 -8.53
C SER A 330 8.85 -26.43 -9.03
N VAL A 331 7.59 -26.35 -9.49
CA VAL A 331 6.96 -25.12 -9.97
C VAL A 331 6.61 -24.24 -8.76
N THR A 332 7.29 -23.11 -8.60
CA THR A 332 7.02 -22.16 -7.51
C THR A 332 6.26 -20.92 -7.98
N ASN A 333 6.12 -20.73 -9.30
CA ASN A 333 5.48 -19.57 -9.89
C ASN A 333 4.53 -19.98 -11.04
N ILE A 334 3.27 -19.55 -10.98
CA ILE A 334 2.27 -19.79 -12.04
C ILE A 334 1.71 -18.43 -12.44
N GLY A 335 1.88 -18.06 -13.71
CA GLY A 335 1.45 -16.78 -14.26
C GLY A 335 -0.07 -16.59 -14.22
N GLU A 336 -0.53 -15.39 -14.59
CA GLU A 336 -1.95 -15.09 -14.76
C GLU A 336 -2.53 -15.83 -15.97
N ALA A 337 -3.85 -16.08 -15.97
CA ALA A 337 -4.61 -16.60 -17.11
C ALA A 337 -4.06 -17.90 -17.73
N VAL A 338 -3.26 -18.68 -16.98
CA VAL A 338 -2.57 -19.86 -17.52
C VAL A 338 -3.54 -20.87 -18.15
N PHE A 339 -4.71 -21.09 -17.55
CA PHE A 339 -5.75 -21.98 -18.07
C PHE A 339 -7.03 -21.25 -18.45
N ASP A 340 -6.96 -19.94 -18.70
CA ASP A 340 -8.10 -19.16 -19.18
C ASP A 340 -8.63 -19.78 -20.50
N GLY A 341 -9.95 -19.96 -20.59
CA GLY A 341 -10.62 -20.55 -21.73
C GLY A 341 -10.39 -22.05 -21.93
N CYS A 342 -9.74 -22.77 -20.99
CA CYS A 342 -9.56 -24.22 -21.05
C CYS A 342 -10.87 -24.97 -20.74
N SER A 343 -11.88 -24.84 -21.60
CA SER A 343 -13.25 -25.26 -21.32
C SER A 343 -13.43 -26.77 -21.04
N ASN A 344 -12.52 -27.63 -21.51
CA ASN A 344 -12.53 -29.07 -21.23
C ASN A 344 -11.72 -29.50 -19.99
N LEU A 345 -11.02 -28.58 -19.32
CA LEU A 345 -10.19 -28.90 -18.16
C LEU A 345 -11.10 -29.42 -17.03
N ALA A 346 -10.92 -30.69 -16.67
CA ALA A 346 -11.78 -31.39 -15.71
C ALA A 346 -11.07 -31.63 -14.37
N SER A 347 -9.74 -31.78 -14.38
CA SER A 347 -8.96 -31.98 -13.16
C SER A 347 -7.58 -31.33 -13.26
N ILE A 348 -7.15 -30.70 -12.18
CA ILE A 348 -5.81 -30.14 -12.03
C ILE A 348 -5.33 -30.31 -10.60
N ASN A 349 -4.05 -30.65 -10.45
CA ASN A 349 -3.36 -30.66 -9.16
C ASN A 349 -2.42 -29.46 -9.11
N LEU A 350 -2.69 -28.53 -8.21
CA LEU A 350 -1.81 -27.39 -7.94
C LEU A 350 -0.67 -27.82 -7.01
N PRO A 351 0.57 -27.35 -7.23
CA PRO A 351 1.71 -27.71 -6.39
C PRO A 351 1.63 -27.00 -5.03
N ASN A 352 2.18 -27.60 -3.97
CA ASN A 352 2.13 -27.05 -2.60
C ASN A 352 3.08 -25.85 -2.35
N SER A 353 3.85 -25.47 -3.36
CA SER A 353 4.85 -24.40 -3.33
C SER A 353 4.29 -23.01 -3.66
N ILE A 354 3.11 -22.92 -4.30
CA ILE A 354 2.52 -21.63 -4.68
C ILE A 354 1.93 -20.91 -3.46
N THR A 355 2.08 -19.60 -3.43
CA THR A 355 1.56 -18.75 -2.35
C THR A 355 0.27 -18.02 -2.74
N CYS A 356 -0.15 -18.08 -4.00
CA CYS A 356 -1.38 -17.46 -4.46
C CYS A 356 -1.99 -18.23 -5.64
N ILE A 357 -3.30 -18.07 -5.82
CA ILE A 357 -3.99 -18.37 -7.08
C ILE A 357 -4.00 -17.07 -7.88
N SER A 358 -3.41 -17.06 -9.08
CA SER A 358 -3.23 -15.87 -9.91
C SER A 358 -4.54 -15.38 -10.57
N ASN A 359 -4.52 -14.17 -11.10
CA ASN A 359 -5.69 -13.57 -11.77
C ASN A 359 -6.09 -14.39 -13.01
N ASN A 360 -7.40 -14.52 -13.24
CA ASN A 360 -8.01 -15.20 -14.40
C ASN A 360 -7.57 -16.66 -14.64
N ILE A 361 -6.82 -17.30 -13.73
CA ILE A 361 -6.11 -18.56 -13.99
C ILE A 361 -7.01 -19.69 -14.52
N PHE A 362 -8.26 -19.79 -14.08
CA PHE A 362 -9.25 -20.79 -14.52
C PHE A 362 -10.51 -20.15 -15.10
N TRP A 363 -10.44 -18.92 -15.63
CA TRP A 363 -11.60 -18.32 -16.29
C TRP A 363 -12.13 -19.28 -17.37
N GLY A 364 -13.41 -19.58 -17.35
CA GLY A 364 -14.09 -20.34 -18.40
C GLY A 364 -13.74 -21.84 -18.41
N CYS A 365 -13.08 -22.35 -17.37
CA CYS A 365 -12.83 -23.79 -17.17
C CYS A 365 -14.13 -24.53 -16.81
N SER A 366 -15.10 -24.54 -17.73
CA SER A 366 -16.49 -24.95 -17.49
C SER A 366 -16.68 -26.40 -17.03
N LYS A 367 -15.73 -27.31 -17.30
CA LYS A 367 -15.74 -28.70 -16.84
C LYS A 367 -15.03 -28.95 -15.50
N LEU A 368 -14.38 -27.93 -14.92
CA LEU A 368 -13.66 -28.08 -13.66
C LEU A 368 -14.68 -28.24 -12.52
N SER A 369 -14.86 -29.47 -12.04
CA SER A 369 -15.90 -29.79 -11.04
C SER A 369 -15.44 -29.68 -9.59
N SER A 370 -14.13 -29.75 -9.38
CA SER A 370 -13.49 -29.69 -8.06
C SER A 370 -12.04 -29.25 -8.20
N ILE A 371 -11.55 -28.48 -7.24
CA ILE A 371 -10.14 -28.11 -7.14
C ILE A 371 -9.75 -28.07 -5.66
N THR A 372 -8.53 -28.52 -5.35
CA THR A 372 -7.94 -28.36 -4.02
C THR A 372 -7.01 -27.15 -4.04
N ILE A 373 -7.30 -26.16 -3.21
CA ILE A 373 -6.42 -25.01 -3.00
C ILE A 373 -5.34 -25.42 -1.98
N PRO A 374 -4.04 -25.35 -2.31
CA PRO A 374 -2.96 -25.68 -1.38
C PRO A 374 -2.97 -24.83 -0.11
N SER A 375 -2.58 -25.39 1.04
CA SER A 375 -2.53 -24.68 2.33
C SER A 375 -1.45 -23.60 2.43
N SER A 376 -0.58 -23.49 1.43
CA SER A 376 0.40 -22.42 1.27
C SER A 376 -0.19 -21.16 0.64
N VAL A 377 -1.38 -21.24 0.03
CA VAL A 377 -2.03 -20.13 -0.67
C VAL A 377 -2.56 -19.12 0.33
N THR A 378 -2.14 -17.86 0.20
CA THR A 378 -2.59 -16.75 1.04
C THR A 378 -3.62 -15.84 0.37
N SER A 379 -3.77 -15.93 -0.95
CA SER A 379 -4.69 -15.09 -1.71
C SER A 379 -5.23 -15.77 -2.96
N ILE A 380 -6.49 -15.47 -3.31
CA ILE A 380 -7.13 -15.87 -4.57
C ILE A 380 -7.32 -14.62 -5.44
N GLY A 381 -6.83 -14.65 -6.68
CA GLY A 381 -6.82 -13.50 -7.59
C GLY A 381 -8.19 -13.11 -8.15
N TYR A 382 -8.22 -11.93 -8.79
CA TYR A 382 -9.36 -11.43 -9.55
C TYR A 382 -9.76 -12.43 -10.65
N ASN A 383 -11.06 -12.68 -10.78
CA ASN A 383 -11.64 -13.61 -11.77
C ASN A 383 -11.07 -15.05 -11.78
N ALA A 384 -10.42 -15.51 -10.71
CA ALA A 384 -9.64 -16.76 -10.72
C ALA A 384 -10.41 -17.99 -11.22
N PHE A 385 -11.71 -18.11 -10.94
CA PHE A 385 -12.60 -19.22 -11.27
C PHE A 385 -13.88 -18.77 -11.99
N VAL A 386 -13.86 -17.63 -12.69
CA VAL A 386 -15.05 -17.15 -13.41
C VAL A 386 -15.57 -18.20 -14.36
N ASP A 387 -16.88 -18.40 -14.41
CA ASP A 387 -17.54 -19.37 -15.29
C ASP A 387 -17.03 -20.82 -15.18
N CYS A 388 -16.43 -21.19 -14.03
CA CYS A 388 -16.21 -22.58 -13.63
C CYS A 388 -17.56 -23.26 -13.29
N SER A 389 -18.44 -23.34 -14.28
CA SER A 389 -19.85 -23.69 -14.14
C SER A 389 -20.10 -25.11 -13.61
N SER A 390 -19.13 -26.02 -13.65
CA SER A 390 -19.24 -27.35 -13.03
C SER A 390 -18.83 -27.40 -11.55
N LEU A 391 -18.21 -26.35 -11.01
CA LEU A 391 -17.71 -26.31 -9.64
C LEU A 391 -18.88 -26.30 -8.65
N LYS A 392 -18.97 -27.32 -7.79
CA LYS A 392 -20.11 -27.53 -6.88
C LYS A 392 -19.89 -26.98 -5.48
N SER A 393 -18.65 -27.08 -5.02
CA SER A 393 -18.22 -26.65 -3.69
C SER A 393 -16.76 -26.25 -3.73
N ILE A 394 -16.37 -25.32 -2.88
CA ILE A 394 -14.97 -24.94 -2.70
C ILE A 394 -14.59 -24.91 -1.22
N THR A 395 -13.40 -25.40 -0.92
CA THR A 395 -12.76 -25.26 0.40
C THR A 395 -11.63 -24.28 0.29
N ILE A 396 -11.75 -23.16 1.01
CA ILE A 396 -10.78 -22.09 1.10
C ILE A 396 -9.96 -22.33 2.38
N PRO A 397 -8.64 -22.58 2.28
CA PRO A 397 -7.83 -22.94 3.43
C PRO A 397 -7.60 -21.73 4.36
N ASP A 398 -7.28 -22.02 5.64
CA ASP A 398 -7.09 -21.03 6.70
C ASP A 398 -6.00 -20.00 6.44
N SER A 399 -5.08 -20.31 5.53
CA SER A 399 -4.01 -19.43 5.07
C SER A 399 -4.50 -18.27 4.20
N VAL A 400 -5.68 -18.40 3.55
CA VAL A 400 -6.21 -17.37 2.65
C VAL A 400 -6.77 -16.21 3.44
N THR A 401 -6.20 -15.03 3.22
CA THR A 401 -6.65 -13.76 3.83
C THR A 401 -7.42 -12.88 2.85
N SER A 402 -7.30 -13.12 1.54
CA SER A 402 -7.91 -12.28 0.50
C SER A 402 -8.45 -13.08 -0.69
N ILE A 403 -9.65 -12.69 -1.15
CA ILE A 403 -10.30 -13.20 -2.35
C ILE A 403 -10.57 -12.01 -3.27
N GLY A 404 -10.09 -12.05 -4.51
CA GLY A 404 -10.24 -10.96 -5.48
C GLY A 404 -11.66 -10.80 -6.00
N SER A 405 -11.93 -9.67 -6.66
CA SER A 405 -13.25 -9.39 -7.24
C SER A 405 -13.62 -10.45 -8.28
N ASN A 406 -14.89 -10.82 -8.30
CA ASN A 406 -15.47 -11.78 -9.23
C ASN A 406 -14.73 -13.14 -9.26
N ALA A 407 -13.95 -13.49 -8.23
CA ALA A 407 -13.10 -14.68 -8.19
C ALA A 407 -13.84 -15.99 -8.47
N PHE A 408 -15.11 -16.12 -8.10
CA PHE A 408 -15.99 -17.26 -8.36
C PHE A 408 -17.27 -16.83 -9.09
N GLY A 409 -17.27 -15.67 -9.75
CA GLY A 409 -18.42 -15.16 -10.48
C GLY A 409 -18.89 -16.13 -11.56
N GLY A 410 -20.19 -16.31 -11.71
CA GLY A 410 -20.75 -17.20 -12.73
C GLY A 410 -20.51 -18.70 -12.51
N CYS A 411 -19.97 -19.11 -11.34
CA CYS A 411 -19.93 -20.51 -10.93
C CYS A 411 -21.35 -21.04 -10.64
N SER A 412 -22.11 -21.30 -11.70
CA SER A 412 -23.56 -21.57 -11.68
C SER A 412 -23.99 -22.87 -10.99
N ASN A 413 -23.05 -23.71 -10.54
CA ASN A 413 -23.33 -24.87 -9.68
C ASN A 413 -22.74 -24.76 -8.27
N LEU A 414 -22.08 -23.66 -7.91
CA LEU A 414 -21.43 -23.49 -6.61
C LEU A 414 -22.47 -23.27 -5.52
N LYS A 415 -22.72 -24.31 -4.72
CA LYS A 415 -23.75 -24.33 -3.66
C LYS A 415 -23.19 -24.21 -2.25
N SER A 416 -21.90 -24.49 -2.06
CA SER A 416 -21.29 -24.52 -0.74
C SER A 416 -19.87 -23.96 -0.78
N ILE A 417 -19.57 -23.10 0.19
CA ILE A 417 -18.25 -22.54 0.43
C ILE A 417 -17.88 -22.92 1.85
N THR A 418 -16.73 -23.57 2.03
CA THR A 418 -16.13 -23.80 3.34
C THR A 418 -14.91 -22.91 3.45
N THR A 419 -14.83 -22.10 4.50
CA THR A 419 -13.72 -21.18 4.74
C THR A 419 -13.45 -21.06 6.23
N SER A 420 -12.25 -20.58 6.56
CA SER A 420 -11.87 -20.13 7.89
C SER A 420 -12.34 -18.70 8.18
N ASP A 421 -12.11 -18.29 9.42
CA ASP A 421 -12.34 -16.96 9.95
C ASP A 421 -11.22 -15.94 9.64
N ASN A 422 -10.16 -16.35 8.94
CA ASN A 422 -8.97 -15.51 8.69
C ASN A 422 -9.08 -14.64 7.43
N ILE A 423 -10.16 -14.78 6.64
CA ILE A 423 -10.38 -13.88 5.50
C ILE A 423 -10.60 -12.47 6.04
N SER A 424 -9.80 -11.52 5.56
CA SER A 424 -9.90 -10.10 5.89
C SER A 424 -10.38 -9.25 4.71
N TYR A 425 -10.40 -9.82 3.50
CA TYR A 425 -10.81 -9.12 2.28
C TYR A 425 -11.50 -10.06 1.31
N ILE A 426 -12.63 -9.61 0.76
CA ILE A 426 -13.31 -10.23 -0.37
C ILE A 426 -13.56 -9.11 -1.39
N GLY A 427 -13.38 -9.39 -2.67
CA GLY A 427 -13.60 -8.41 -3.73
C GLY A 427 -15.07 -8.36 -4.16
N GLU A 428 -15.43 -7.29 -4.86
CA GLU A 428 -16.77 -7.09 -5.41
C GLU A 428 -17.19 -8.28 -6.28
N TYR A 429 -18.45 -8.71 -6.17
CA TYR A 429 -19.01 -9.81 -6.96
C TYR A 429 -18.25 -11.14 -6.86
N ALA A 430 -17.37 -11.34 -5.87
CA ALA A 430 -16.55 -12.55 -5.74
C ALA A 430 -17.34 -13.86 -5.85
N PHE A 431 -18.61 -13.85 -5.45
CA PHE A 431 -19.53 -14.99 -5.55
C PHE A 431 -20.84 -14.65 -6.29
N ASP A 432 -20.85 -13.61 -7.13
CA ASP A 432 -22.03 -13.23 -7.89
C ASP A 432 -22.44 -14.33 -8.88
N SER A 433 -23.75 -14.42 -9.15
CA SER A 433 -24.31 -15.43 -10.07
C SER A 433 -23.94 -16.87 -9.67
N THR A 434 -23.88 -17.13 -8.35
CA THR A 434 -23.68 -18.46 -7.77
C THR A 434 -24.90 -18.89 -6.98
N PRO A 435 -25.31 -20.17 -7.02
CA PRO A 435 -26.37 -20.66 -6.15
C PRO A 435 -26.11 -20.44 -4.66
N TRP A 436 -24.84 -20.37 -4.22
CA TRP A 436 -24.51 -20.04 -2.83
C TRP A 436 -24.94 -18.63 -2.46
N TYR A 437 -24.67 -17.63 -3.31
CA TYR A 437 -25.06 -16.24 -3.09
C TYR A 437 -26.55 -16.00 -3.36
N ASP A 438 -27.06 -16.55 -4.46
CA ASP A 438 -28.44 -16.39 -4.92
C ASP A 438 -29.46 -16.97 -3.94
N ASN A 439 -29.06 -17.95 -3.11
CA ASN A 439 -29.90 -18.51 -2.06
C ASN A 439 -29.76 -17.80 -0.69
N GLN A 440 -28.89 -16.80 -0.54
CA GLN A 440 -28.84 -15.98 0.69
C GLN A 440 -30.13 -15.17 0.85
N PRO A 441 -30.59 -14.91 2.08
CA PRO A 441 -31.69 -13.96 2.29
C PRO A 441 -31.30 -12.54 1.87
N ASP A 442 -32.30 -11.72 1.55
CA ASP A 442 -32.10 -10.27 1.42
C ASP A 442 -31.59 -9.69 2.75
N GLY A 443 -30.70 -8.71 2.68
CA GLY A 443 -30.02 -8.11 3.83
C GLY A 443 -28.51 -8.36 3.83
N LEU A 444 -27.91 -8.32 5.02
CA LEU A 444 -26.46 -8.48 5.19
C LEU A 444 -26.04 -9.93 4.97
N VAL A 445 -25.09 -10.13 4.06
CA VAL A 445 -24.50 -11.42 3.71
C VAL A 445 -23.09 -11.48 4.26
N TYR A 446 -22.78 -12.57 4.97
CA TYR A 446 -21.49 -12.78 5.63
C TYR A 446 -20.78 -14.02 5.08
N ILE A 447 -19.45 -13.96 5.07
CA ILE A 447 -18.58 -15.10 4.76
C ILE A 447 -17.55 -15.20 5.88
N GLY A 448 -17.67 -16.23 6.72
CA GLY A 448 -16.89 -16.30 7.96
C GLY A 448 -17.12 -15.05 8.82
N LYS A 449 -16.04 -14.35 9.17
CA LYS A 449 -16.06 -13.09 9.94
C LYS A 449 -16.05 -11.82 9.07
N VAL A 450 -16.35 -11.93 7.77
CA VAL A 450 -16.37 -10.79 6.83
C VAL A 450 -17.80 -10.44 6.47
N LEU A 451 -18.15 -9.16 6.58
CA LEU A 451 -19.35 -8.63 5.92
C LEU A 451 -19.06 -8.53 4.41
N TYR A 452 -19.65 -9.44 3.63
CA TYR A 452 -19.39 -9.56 2.19
C TYR A 452 -20.22 -8.58 1.36
N SER A 453 -21.53 -8.51 1.57
CA SER A 453 -22.41 -7.62 0.78
C SER A 453 -23.76 -7.36 1.46
N TYR A 454 -24.51 -6.38 0.97
CA TYR A 454 -25.96 -6.28 1.17
C TYR A 454 -26.71 -6.80 -0.07
N LYS A 455 -27.57 -7.81 0.11
CA LYS A 455 -28.39 -8.41 -0.94
C LYS A 455 -29.80 -7.82 -0.96
N GLY A 456 -30.33 -7.58 -2.16
CA GLY A 456 -31.67 -7.05 -2.37
C GLY A 456 -31.73 -5.52 -2.32
N ASN A 457 -32.94 -4.97 -2.38
CA ASN A 457 -33.15 -3.52 -2.34
C ASN A 457 -33.19 -3.02 -0.90
N MET A 458 -32.21 -2.22 -0.49
CA MET A 458 -32.20 -1.64 0.85
C MET A 458 -33.41 -0.69 1.06
N PRO A 459 -34.24 -0.89 2.10
CA PRO A 459 -35.37 0.00 2.39
C PRO A 459 -34.94 1.44 2.68
N LYS A 460 -35.79 2.42 2.39
CA LYS A 460 -35.54 3.83 2.74
C LYS A 460 -35.33 4.01 4.25
N ASN A 461 -34.38 4.87 4.63
CA ASN A 461 -34.06 5.19 6.03
C ASN A 461 -33.62 3.97 6.85
N THR A 462 -32.78 3.11 6.25
CA THR A 462 -32.31 1.88 6.90
C THR A 462 -31.25 2.20 7.94
N ASN A 463 -31.34 1.55 9.10
CA ASN A 463 -30.28 1.51 10.10
C ASN A 463 -29.77 0.07 10.23
N LEU A 464 -28.46 -0.12 10.18
CA LEU A 464 -27.83 -1.43 10.27
C LEU A 464 -26.96 -1.54 11.52
N THR A 465 -26.89 -2.74 12.09
CA THR A 465 -25.95 -3.07 13.16
C THR A 465 -25.17 -4.29 12.72
N ILE A 466 -23.85 -4.16 12.65
CA ILE A 466 -22.97 -5.27 12.39
C ILE A 466 -22.76 -6.03 13.71
N PRO A 467 -22.95 -7.37 13.75
CA PRO A 467 -22.83 -8.14 14.98
C PRO A 467 -21.37 -8.26 15.44
N ASP A 468 -21.17 -8.38 16.75
CA ASP A 468 -19.86 -8.64 17.34
C ASP A 468 -19.22 -9.91 16.75
N GLY A 469 -17.90 -9.88 16.56
CA GLY A 469 -17.13 -10.99 16.00
C GLY A 469 -16.89 -10.88 14.50
N ILE A 470 -17.57 -9.98 13.79
CA ILE A 470 -17.17 -9.57 12.44
C ILE A 470 -15.90 -8.74 12.52
N VAL A 471 -14.90 -9.08 11.72
CA VAL A 471 -13.55 -8.49 11.76
C VAL A 471 -13.28 -7.51 10.62
N SER A 472 -13.99 -7.65 9.50
CA SER A 472 -13.80 -6.78 8.34
C SER A 472 -15.09 -6.52 7.58
N ILE A 473 -15.12 -5.37 6.92
CA ILE A 473 -16.12 -5.02 5.91
C ILE A 473 -15.43 -5.15 4.55
N SER A 474 -15.93 -6.06 3.73
CA SER A 474 -15.45 -6.33 2.39
C SER A 474 -15.49 -5.08 1.51
N GLY A 475 -14.63 -5.04 0.48
CA GLY A 475 -14.76 -4.01 -0.53
C GLY A 475 -16.13 -4.11 -1.22
N HIS A 476 -16.74 -2.97 -1.54
CA HIS A 476 -18.08 -2.88 -2.13
C HIS A 476 -19.22 -3.51 -1.29
N ALA A 477 -19.01 -3.83 0.00
CA ALA A 477 -20.01 -4.53 0.80
C ALA A 477 -21.35 -3.77 0.89
N LEU A 478 -21.29 -2.44 0.98
CA LEU A 478 -22.41 -1.52 1.04
C LEU A 478 -22.28 -0.42 -0.02
N SER A 479 -21.99 -0.79 -1.27
CA SER A 479 -21.87 0.15 -2.41
C SER A 479 -23.00 0.10 -3.44
N SER A 480 -24.03 -0.74 -3.24
CA SER A 480 -25.14 -0.85 -4.20
C SER A 480 -25.86 0.50 -4.37
N SER A 481 -26.53 0.72 -5.51
CA SER A 481 -27.34 1.92 -5.74
C SER A 481 -28.41 2.15 -4.64
N SER A 482 -28.84 1.07 -3.97
CA SER A 482 -29.78 1.14 -2.85
C SER A 482 -29.15 1.58 -1.52
N CYS A 483 -27.82 1.59 -1.39
CA CYS A 483 -27.12 2.03 -0.18
C CYS A 483 -27.24 3.52 0.08
N SER A 484 -27.67 4.31 -0.91
CA SER A 484 -28.18 5.66 -0.69
C SER A 484 -29.33 5.71 0.33
N ASN A 485 -30.01 4.59 0.63
CA ASN A 485 -31.05 4.52 1.66
C ASN A 485 -30.52 4.25 3.08
N LEU A 486 -29.22 3.93 3.23
CA LEU A 486 -28.57 3.71 4.53
C LEU A 486 -28.43 5.05 5.26
N THR A 487 -29.00 5.16 6.46
CA THR A 487 -28.92 6.38 7.28
C THR A 487 -27.98 6.24 8.45
N ASN A 488 -27.87 5.06 9.07
CA ASN A 488 -26.93 4.81 10.16
C ASN A 488 -26.39 3.39 10.10
N ILE A 489 -25.14 3.22 10.53
CA ILE A 489 -24.54 1.90 10.75
C ILE A 489 -23.79 1.88 12.09
N SER A 490 -24.01 0.84 12.87
CA SER A 490 -23.26 0.56 14.10
C SER A 490 -22.19 -0.49 13.81
N LEU A 491 -20.93 -0.14 14.08
CA LEU A 491 -19.77 -1.00 13.88
C LEU A 491 -19.23 -1.48 15.24
N PRO A 492 -19.03 -2.79 15.44
CA PRO A 492 -18.47 -3.33 16.69
C PRO A 492 -16.95 -3.13 16.76
N ASP A 493 -16.39 -3.13 17.98
CA ASP A 493 -14.94 -2.98 18.20
C ASP A 493 -14.11 -4.15 17.66
N SER A 494 -14.74 -5.26 17.23
CA SER A 494 -14.06 -6.35 16.54
C SER A 494 -13.61 -6.00 15.11
N ILE A 495 -14.17 -4.95 14.49
CA ILE A 495 -13.81 -4.53 13.13
C ILE A 495 -12.40 -3.91 13.14
N THR A 496 -11.50 -4.49 12.33
CA THR A 496 -10.15 -3.98 12.11
C THR A 496 -9.95 -3.41 10.71
N ASP A 497 -10.81 -3.72 9.75
CA ASP A 497 -10.60 -3.38 8.34
C ASP A 497 -11.91 -2.95 7.66
N ILE A 498 -11.86 -1.85 6.91
CA ILE A 498 -12.91 -1.41 6.00
C ILE A 498 -12.32 -1.38 4.59
N GLY A 499 -12.82 -2.23 3.70
CA GLY A 499 -12.29 -2.41 2.36
C GLY A 499 -12.65 -1.28 1.39
N ASP A 500 -12.09 -1.40 0.18
CA ASP A 500 -12.26 -0.41 -0.88
C ASP A 500 -13.74 -0.27 -1.28
N PHE A 501 -14.21 0.95 -1.49
CA PHE A 501 -15.59 1.24 -1.88
C PHE A 501 -16.65 0.70 -0.89
N ALA A 502 -16.28 0.31 0.33
CA ALA A 502 -17.17 -0.39 1.26
C ALA A 502 -18.52 0.32 1.50
N PHE A 503 -18.54 1.65 1.53
CA PHE A 503 -19.71 2.53 1.70
C PHE A 503 -19.83 3.54 0.55
N PHE A 504 -19.36 3.19 -0.65
CA PHE A 504 -19.39 4.05 -1.82
C PHE A 504 -20.81 4.56 -2.10
N GLU A 505 -20.94 5.88 -2.28
CA GLU A 505 -22.19 6.58 -2.54
C GLU A 505 -23.33 6.31 -1.53
N CYS A 506 -22.98 6.02 -0.27
CA CYS A 506 -23.92 6.04 0.85
C CYS A 506 -24.30 7.49 1.21
N THR A 507 -24.99 8.18 0.30
CA THR A 507 -25.25 9.63 0.34
C THR A 507 -26.05 10.12 1.53
N ASN A 508 -26.89 9.26 2.14
CA ASN A 508 -27.68 9.59 3.33
C ASN A 508 -27.07 9.09 4.65
N LEU A 509 -25.90 8.46 4.62
CA LEU A 509 -25.25 7.90 5.81
C LEU A 509 -24.72 9.03 6.69
N ASN A 510 -25.30 9.16 7.88
CA ASN A 510 -24.82 10.10 8.90
C ASN A 510 -23.43 9.70 9.40
N ASN A 511 -22.74 10.62 10.10
CA ASN A 511 -21.41 10.39 10.65
C ASN A 511 -21.30 9.00 11.33
N ILE A 512 -20.28 8.24 10.94
CA ILE A 512 -19.98 6.94 11.53
C ILE A 512 -19.09 7.13 12.76
N LYS A 513 -19.39 6.38 13.82
CA LYS A 513 -18.48 6.19 14.93
C LYS A 513 -17.52 5.05 14.58
N PHE A 514 -16.27 5.38 14.26
CA PHE A 514 -15.25 4.38 13.99
C PHE A 514 -14.88 3.62 15.27
N PRO A 515 -14.90 2.27 15.28
CA PRO A 515 -14.42 1.46 16.40
C PRO A 515 -12.93 1.65 16.66
N ASN A 516 -12.52 1.39 17.90
CA ASN A 516 -11.17 1.71 18.37
C ASN A 516 -10.07 0.83 17.78
N ASN A 517 -10.40 -0.28 17.11
CA ASN A 517 -9.44 -1.26 16.60
C ASN A 517 -9.23 -1.21 15.07
N ILE A 518 -9.84 -0.23 14.38
CA ILE A 518 -9.68 -0.09 12.93
C ILE A 518 -8.23 0.26 12.57
N LYS A 519 -7.63 -0.62 11.77
CA LYS A 519 -6.26 -0.50 11.26
C LYS A 519 -6.23 0.08 9.85
N ASN A 520 -7.21 -0.26 9.01
CA ASN A 520 -7.18 0.09 7.59
C ASN A 520 -8.54 0.61 7.11
N ILE A 521 -8.52 1.68 6.32
CA ILE A 521 -9.65 2.20 5.54
C ILE A 521 -9.23 2.23 4.07
N GLY A 522 -9.94 1.48 3.22
CA GLY A 522 -9.59 1.25 1.81
C GLY A 522 -9.90 2.41 0.86
N GLU A 523 -9.57 2.20 -0.40
CA GLU A 523 -9.72 3.16 -1.50
C GLU A 523 -11.19 3.51 -1.69
N CYS A 524 -11.53 4.79 -1.80
CA CYS A 524 -12.93 5.23 -2.00
C CYS A 524 -13.94 4.69 -0.96
N ALA A 525 -13.50 4.21 0.21
CA ALA A 525 -14.34 3.49 1.16
C ALA A 525 -15.61 4.25 1.56
N PHE A 526 -15.55 5.58 1.66
CA PHE A 526 -16.66 6.48 1.98
C PHE A 526 -16.86 7.56 0.91
N PHE A 527 -16.46 7.27 -0.34
CA PHE A 527 -16.64 8.21 -1.44
C PHE A 527 -18.11 8.63 -1.54
N GLY A 528 -18.37 9.93 -1.64
CA GLY A 528 -19.73 10.44 -1.84
C GLY A 528 -20.65 10.30 -0.63
N CYS A 529 -20.13 10.10 0.58
CA CYS A 529 -20.92 10.14 1.82
C CYS A 529 -21.28 11.60 2.19
N LEU A 530 -22.25 12.17 1.46
CA LEU A 530 -22.59 13.60 1.51
C LEU A 530 -23.09 14.11 2.87
N LYS A 531 -23.52 13.24 3.79
CA LYS A 531 -23.99 13.64 5.14
C LYS A 531 -22.88 13.71 6.17
N PHE A 532 -21.66 13.30 5.83
CA PHE A 532 -20.52 13.46 6.72
C PHE A 532 -20.22 14.94 6.94
N THR A 533 -20.10 15.33 8.21
CA THR A 533 -19.80 16.71 8.62
C THR A 533 -18.51 16.80 9.40
N SER A 534 -18.24 15.79 10.22
CA SER A 534 -17.07 15.68 11.07
C SER A 534 -16.72 14.21 11.28
N ILE A 535 -15.44 13.86 11.12
CA ILE A 535 -14.95 12.49 11.26
C ILE A 535 -13.76 12.46 12.20
N LYS A 536 -13.75 11.46 13.08
CA LYS A 536 -12.65 11.19 13.99
C LYS A 536 -12.06 9.82 13.69
N ILE A 537 -10.79 9.80 13.33
CA ILE A 537 -10.04 8.58 13.04
C ILE A 537 -9.43 8.03 14.33
N PRO A 538 -9.58 6.73 14.64
CA PRO A 538 -9.05 6.12 15.85
C PRO A 538 -7.52 6.00 15.81
N GLY A 539 -6.88 5.98 16.99
CA GLY A 539 -5.41 5.90 17.11
C GLY A 539 -4.78 4.59 16.65
N SER A 540 -5.57 3.54 16.43
CA SER A 540 -5.14 2.24 15.91
C SER A 540 -4.92 2.22 14.40
N ILE A 541 -5.32 3.28 13.70
CA ILE A 541 -5.20 3.38 12.25
C ILE A 541 -3.73 3.28 11.83
N LYS A 542 -3.48 2.48 10.80
CA LYS A 542 -2.17 2.31 10.17
C LYS A 542 -2.16 2.79 8.73
N PHE A 543 -3.33 2.80 8.10
CA PHE A 543 -3.46 3.06 6.68
C PHE A 543 -4.84 3.64 6.34
N ILE A 544 -4.85 4.66 5.50
CA ILE A 544 -6.04 5.24 4.86
C ILE A 544 -5.68 5.39 3.40
N ASP A 545 -6.43 4.76 2.50
CA ASP A 545 -6.08 4.73 1.08
C ASP A 545 -6.60 5.96 0.30
N VAL A 546 -6.25 6.00 -1.00
CA VAL A 546 -6.61 7.05 -1.95
C VAL A 546 -8.12 7.26 -1.95
N ASP A 547 -8.54 8.52 -1.98
CA ASP A 547 -9.94 8.92 -2.14
C ASP A 547 -10.92 8.36 -1.07
N ALA A 548 -10.42 7.85 0.06
CA ALA A 548 -11.23 7.21 1.10
C ALA A 548 -12.44 8.04 1.54
N PHE A 549 -12.35 9.37 1.61
CA PHE A 549 -13.44 10.30 1.91
C PHE A 549 -13.61 11.38 0.83
N TYR A 550 -13.28 11.08 -0.42
CA TYR A 550 -13.44 12.01 -1.54
C TYR A 550 -14.92 12.24 -1.88
N CYS A 551 -15.27 13.43 -2.39
CA CYS A 551 -16.66 13.85 -2.64
C CYS A 551 -17.56 13.79 -1.39
N CYS A 552 -17.00 13.84 -0.18
CA CYS A 552 -17.74 14.09 1.05
C CYS A 552 -17.96 15.60 1.23
N ASP A 553 -18.75 16.22 0.35
CA ASP A 553 -18.77 17.68 0.17
C ASP A 553 -19.11 18.52 1.41
N ASN A 554 -19.76 17.93 2.41
CA ASN A 554 -20.12 18.57 3.69
C ASN A 554 -19.16 18.24 4.84
N LEU A 555 -18.12 17.43 4.60
CA LEU A 555 -17.13 17.06 5.61
C LEU A 555 -16.22 18.27 5.84
N LEU A 556 -16.47 19.03 6.91
CA LEU A 556 -15.73 20.25 7.21
C LEU A 556 -14.60 20.04 8.22
N SER A 557 -14.60 18.91 8.94
CA SER A 557 -13.61 18.67 9.98
C SER A 557 -13.19 17.20 10.03
N VAL A 558 -11.88 16.95 9.98
CA VAL A 558 -11.31 15.62 10.18
C VAL A 558 -10.31 15.69 11.32
N TYR A 559 -10.42 14.77 12.28
CA TYR A 559 -9.52 14.64 13.42
C TYR A 559 -8.65 13.40 13.23
N LEU A 560 -7.35 13.62 13.04
CA LEU A 560 -6.36 12.56 12.92
C LEU A 560 -5.63 12.34 14.26
N PRO A 561 -5.31 11.09 14.61
CA PRO A 561 -4.61 10.76 15.85
C PRO A 561 -3.15 11.20 15.81
N ASN A 562 -2.49 11.17 16.98
CA ASN A 562 -1.03 11.27 17.07
C ASN A 562 -0.40 9.95 16.55
N ALA A 563 -0.33 9.82 15.23
CA ALA A 563 0.20 8.66 14.54
C ALA A 563 1.02 9.12 13.33
N ASP A 564 1.90 8.25 12.85
CA ASP A 564 2.77 8.56 11.72
C ASP A 564 2.69 7.49 10.65
N PHE A 565 1.91 7.76 9.59
CA PHE A 565 1.75 6.92 8.40
C PHE A 565 1.56 7.77 7.14
N GLU A 566 1.60 7.16 5.96
CA GLU A 566 1.40 7.89 4.69
C GLU A 566 -0.09 8.06 4.42
N ILE A 567 -0.51 9.30 4.13
CA ILE A 567 -1.87 9.62 3.69
C ILE A 567 -1.77 10.02 2.21
N PRO A 568 -2.33 9.23 1.29
CA PRO A 568 -2.26 9.48 -0.13
C PRO A 568 -3.14 10.66 -0.55
N LEU A 569 -2.91 11.18 -1.76
CA LEU A 569 -3.66 12.30 -2.32
C LEU A 569 -5.17 12.06 -2.24
N SER A 570 -5.91 13.14 -1.94
CA SER A 570 -7.37 13.21 -1.95
C SER A 570 -8.13 12.30 -0.99
N ALA A 571 -7.44 11.66 -0.04
CA ALA A 571 -8.07 10.93 1.06
C ALA A 571 -9.11 11.78 1.83
N PHE A 572 -8.84 13.09 1.98
CA PHE A 572 -9.76 14.05 2.61
C PHE A 572 -9.72 15.42 1.93
N GLY A 573 -10.81 16.18 2.07
CA GLY A 573 -10.83 17.64 1.83
C GLY A 573 -11.10 18.06 0.39
N TYR A 574 -11.48 17.12 -0.48
CA TYR A 574 -11.70 17.38 -1.91
C TYR A 574 -13.08 16.92 -2.39
N LYS A 575 -13.65 17.71 -3.31
CA LYS A 575 -14.86 17.43 -4.07
C LYS A 575 -14.50 16.94 -5.47
N PHE A 576 -15.52 16.56 -6.24
CA PHE A 576 -15.39 16.19 -7.65
C PHE A 576 -14.57 17.24 -8.43
N GLY A 577 -13.67 16.79 -9.29
CA GLY A 577 -12.73 17.67 -10.01
C GLY A 577 -11.48 18.08 -9.21
N ARG A 578 -11.24 17.50 -8.03
CA ARG A 578 -10.14 17.86 -7.11
C ARG A 578 -10.19 19.30 -6.63
N GLU A 579 -11.40 19.87 -6.51
CA GLU A 579 -11.62 21.15 -5.86
C GLU A 579 -11.60 20.98 -4.34
N GLN A 580 -10.90 21.84 -3.61
CA GLN A 580 -10.88 21.78 -2.14
C GLN A 580 -12.26 22.15 -1.56
N ILE A 581 -12.67 21.45 -0.51
CA ILE A 581 -13.87 21.79 0.24
C ILE A 581 -13.65 23.10 0.99
N GLU A 582 -14.42 24.13 0.64
CA GLU A 582 -14.37 25.43 1.32
C GLU A 582 -14.63 25.28 2.82
N GLY A 583 -13.72 25.83 3.65
CA GLY A 583 -13.81 25.75 5.10
C GLY A 583 -13.37 24.42 5.72
N PHE A 584 -12.85 23.48 4.93
CA PHE A 584 -12.27 22.24 5.45
C PHE A 584 -11.10 22.50 6.39
N LYS A 585 -11.13 21.85 7.57
CA LYS A 585 -10.06 21.89 8.56
C LYS A 585 -9.60 20.49 8.90
N LEU A 586 -8.29 20.29 8.85
CA LEU A 586 -7.63 19.08 9.32
C LEU A 586 -7.03 19.32 10.70
N TYR A 587 -7.59 18.66 11.69
CA TYR A 587 -7.12 18.68 13.07
C TYR A 587 -6.15 17.51 13.28
N GLY A 588 -4.94 17.81 13.77
CA GLY A 588 -3.94 16.78 14.06
C GLY A 588 -2.76 17.33 14.84
N TYR A 589 -1.82 16.47 15.20
CA TYR A 589 -0.67 16.83 16.01
C TYR A 589 0.49 17.36 15.16
N GLU A 590 1.21 18.37 15.64
CA GLU A 590 2.42 18.87 14.97
C GLU A 590 3.47 17.74 14.85
N GLY A 591 4.22 17.74 13.75
CA GLY A 591 5.22 16.73 13.40
C GLY A 591 4.66 15.41 12.86
N THR A 592 3.34 15.24 12.81
CA THR A 592 2.70 13.97 12.40
C THR A 592 2.27 13.96 10.93
N CYS A 593 1.70 12.82 10.49
CA CYS A 593 1.15 12.69 9.14
C CYS A 593 0.06 13.72 8.81
N ALA A 594 -0.67 14.21 9.82
CA ALA A 594 -1.70 15.21 9.65
C ALA A 594 -1.13 16.55 9.15
N GLU A 595 -0.09 17.07 9.81
CA GLU A 595 0.57 18.31 9.41
C GLU A 595 1.17 18.17 8.02
N ARG A 596 1.91 17.09 7.76
CA ARG A 596 2.53 16.85 6.45
C ARG A 596 1.51 16.74 5.33
N TYR A 597 0.39 16.03 5.54
CA TYR A 597 -0.67 15.92 4.56
C TYR A 597 -1.30 17.29 4.26
N ALA A 598 -1.59 18.09 5.29
CA ALA A 598 -2.13 19.43 5.08
C ALA A 598 -1.17 20.34 4.32
N LEU A 599 0.12 20.35 4.68
CA LEU A 599 1.14 21.15 4.00
C LEU A 599 1.33 20.74 2.54
N ASN A 600 1.44 19.44 2.25
CA ASN A 600 1.63 18.92 0.89
C ASN A 600 0.49 19.32 -0.05
N TRP A 601 -0.71 19.52 0.48
CA TRP A 601 -1.93 19.71 -0.30
C TRP A 601 -2.59 21.07 -0.08
N GLY A 602 -1.94 22.00 0.62
CA GLY A 602 -2.46 23.34 0.88
C GLY A 602 -3.79 23.36 1.64
N LEU A 603 -4.02 22.41 2.54
CA LEU A 603 -5.23 22.35 3.38
C LEU A 603 -5.02 23.15 4.67
N THR A 604 -6.12 23.63 5.28
CA THR A 604 -6.03 24.32 6.58
C THR A 604 -5.73 23.31 7.68
N PHE A 605 -4.50 23.34 8.20
CA PHE A 605 -4.09 22.57 9.37
C PHE A 605 -4.46 23.32 10.66
N VAL A 606 -5.02 22.60 11.63
CA VAL A 606 -5.29 23.09 12.98
C VAL A 606 -4.57 22.19 13.98
N PRO A 607 -3.50 22.68 14.65
CA PRO A 607 -2.75 21.86 15.59
C PRO A 607 -3.63 21.48 16.78
N ILE A 608 -3.70 20.19 17.08
CA ILE A 608 -4.19 19.66 18.34
C ILE A 608 -3.05 19.78 19.33
N VAL A 609 -3.21 20.66 20.31
CA VAL A 609 -2.32 20.75 21.46
C VAL A 609 -2.90 19.86 22.55
N ASP A 610 -2.15 18.84 22.96
CA ASP A 610 -2.51 18.06 24.14
C ASP A 610 -2.66 19.03 25.31
N SER A 611 -3.88 19.16 25.82
CA SER A 611 -4.11 20.03 26.97
C SER A 611 -3.47 19.38 28.18
N VAL A 612 -2.65 20.13 28.89
CA VAL A 612 -2.13 19.72 30.19
C VAL A 612 -2.92 20.45 31.25
N LEU A 613 -3.76 19.72 31.97
CA LEU A 613 -4.50 20.22 33.10
C LEU A 613 -3.85 19.71 34.38
N THR A 614 -3.49 20.62 35.27
CA THR A 614 -2.93 20.28 36.58
C THR A 614 -3.87 20.77 37.66
N ASP A 615 -4.30 19.87 38.54
CA ASP A 615 -5.03 20.27 39.73
C ASP A 615 -4.06 20.86 40.77
N ALA A 616 -4.25 22.12 41.14
CA ALA A 616 -3.32 22.85 41.98
C ALA A 616 -3.22 22.29 43.41
N ALA A 617 -4.26 21.62 43.92
CA ALA A 617 -4.31 21.12 45.29
C ALA A 617 -3.65 19.73 45.44
N SER A 618 -3.94 18.82 44.51
CA SER A 618 -3.42 17.45 44.51
C SER A 618 -2.14 17.29 43.70
N ASN A 619 -1.84 18.23 42.80
CA ASN A 619 -0.77 18.15 41.80
C ASN A 619 -0.95 16.97 40.83
N ILE A 620 -2.18 16.46 40.67
CA ILE A 620 -2.54 15.48 39.64
C ILE A 620 -2.53 16.18 38.28
N ILE A 621 -1.87 15.55 37.31
CA ILE A 621 -1.75 16.07 35.95
C ILE A 621 -2.52 15.15 35.02
N VAL A 622 -3.43 15.72 34.24
CA VAL A 622 -4.09 15.03 33.13
C VAL A 622 -3.67 15.72 31.85
N SER A 623 -3.06 14.96 30.95
CA SER A 623 -2.54 15.46 29.68
C SER A 623 -3.03 14.61 28.53
N GLY A 624 -3.26 15.18 27.34
CA GLY A 624 -3.67 14.43 26.16
C GLY A 624 -4.83 15.07 25.40
N ALA A 625 -5.57 14.24 24.66
CA ALA A 625 -6.73 14.65 23.88
C ALA A 625 -7.92 15.05 24.77
N ILE A 626 -7.88 16.26 25.32
CA ILE A 626 -8.92 16.85 26.16
C ILE A 626 -9.65 17.93 25.35
N LYS A 627 -10.98 17.99 25.48
CA LYS A 627 -11.80 19.03 24.83
C LYS A 627 -11.33 20.44 25.19
N GLU A 628 -11.31 21.35 24.23
CA GLU A 628 -11.06 22.77 24.49
C GLU A 628 -12.00 23.32 25.58
N ASN A 629 -11.48 24.24 26.40
CA ASN A 629 -12.17 24.87 27.54
C ASN A 629 -12.65 23.89 28.62
N THR A 630 -12.05 22.71 28.69
CA THR A 630 -12.28 21.76 29.78
C THR A 630 -11.38 22.10 30.96
N THR A 631 -11.94 21.99 32.17
CA THR A 631 -11.21 22.13 33.42
C THR A 631 -11.08 20.77 34.10
N LEU A 632 -10.00 20.58 34.86
CA LEU A 632 -9.79 19.37 35.64
C LEU A 632 -10.43 19.57 37.02
N SER A 633 -11.29 18.62 37.41
CA SER A 633 -11.87 18.54 38.74
C SER A 633 -11.34 17.29 39.42
N VAL A 634 -10.49 17.49 40.43
CA VAL A 634 -10.00 16.40 41.28
C VAL A 634 -10.63 16.52 42.66
N LYS A 635 -11.29 15.46 43.10
CA LYS A 635 -11.78 15.35 44.48
C LYS A 635 -11.10 14.18 45.17
N LYS A 636 -10.33 14.47 46.22
CA LYS A 636 -9.83 13.44 47.12
C LYS A 636 -11.00 12.88 47.93
N LEU A 637 -11.17 11.56 47.93
CA LEU A 637 -12.24 10.86 48.64
C LEU A 637 -11.69 10.24 49.93
N GLU A 638 -12.39 10.44 51.05
CA GLU A 638 -12.05 9.81 52.33
C GLU A 638 -12.83 8.49 52.50
N ASN A 639 -12.17 7.46 53.03
CA ASN A 639 -12.77 6.17 53.44
C ASN A 639 -13.48 5.38 52.32
N THR A 640 -12.96 5.41 51.09
CA THR A 640 -13.59 4.71 49.94
C THR A 640 -13.22 3.22 49.85
N PHE A 641 -12.00 2.85 50.22
CA PHE A 641 -11.50 1.46 50.20
C PHE A 641 -10.77 1.11 51.52
N GLU A 642 -10.61 -0.15 51.87
CA GLU A 642 -9.69 -0.54 52.97
C GLU A 642 -8.23 -0.57 52.47
N ASN A 643 -7.26 -0.11 53.27
CA ASN A 643 -5.81 -0.15 52.99
C ASN A 643 -5.31 0.60 51.73
N HIS A 644 -5.96 1.70 51.36
CA HIS A 644 -5.50 2.59 50.28
C HIS A 644 -4.77 3.81 50.85
N ILE A 645 -3.80 4.36 50.10
CA ILE A 645 -3.06 5.58 50.45
C ILE A 645 -3.91 6.81 50.13
N ALA A 646 -4.51 6.82 48.94
CA ALA A 646 -5.32 7.92 48.48
C ALA A 646 -6.28 7.45 47.39
N THR A 647 -7.50 7.97 47.42
CA THR A 647 -8.51 7.79 46.38
C THR A 647 -8.86 9.15 45.81
N TYR A 648 -8.90 9.26 44.49
CA TYR A 648 -9.21 10.47 43.76
C TYR A 648 -10.32 10.19 42.75
N ASP A 649 -11.39 10.99 42.81
CA ASP A 649 -12.30 11.14 41.67
C ASP A 649 -11.68 12.20 40.74
N ILE A 650 -11.19 11.73 39.59
CA ILE A 650 -10.55 12.53 38.56
C ILE A 650 -11.56 12.67 37.42
N SER A 651 -12.12 13.87 37.29
CA SER A 651 -13.17 14.17 36.32
C SER A 651 -12.83 15.41 35.49
N LEU A 652 -13.23 15.41 34.23
CA LEU A 652 -13.09 16.55 33.32
C LEU A 652 -14.41 17.30 33.23
N GLN A 653 -14.41 18.62 33.42
CA GLN A 653 -15.60 19.46 33.49
C GLN A 653 -15.63 20.49 32.36
N LYS A 654 -16.74 20.57 31.63
CA LYS A 654 -17.00 21.60 30.61
C LYS A 654 -18.43 22.09 30.74
N ASP A 655 -18.63 23.41 30.80
CA ASP A 655 -19.93 24.06 30.96
C ASP A 655 -20.78 23.51 32.12
N GLY A 656 -20.12 23.05 33.19
CA GLY A 656 -20.76 22.49 34.39
C GLY A 656 -21.16 21.01 34.30
N ALA A 657 -20.75 20.29 33.24
CA ALA A 657 -20.99 18.86 33.09
C ALA A 657 -19.69 18.05 32.96
N THR A 658 -19.70 16.82 33.50
CA THR A 658 -18.62 15.85 33.32
C THR A 658 -18.57 15.39 31.86
N VAL A 659 -17.40 15.50 31.24
CA VAL A 659 -17.16 15.08 29.85
C VAL A 659 -16.06 14.03 29.78
N GLN A 660 -16.22 13.04 28.90
CA GLN A 660 -15.15 12.07 28.60
C GLN A 660 -14.04 12.73 27.75
N PRO A 661 -12.79 12.26 27.85
CA PRO A 661 -11.71 12.73 26.98
C PRO A 661 -11.98 12.39 25.51
N ASP A 662 -11.37 13.15 24.61
CA ASP A 662 -11.44 12.93 23.16
C ASP A 662 -10.43 11.87 22.68
N GLY A 663 -9.87 11.06 23.57
CA GLY A 663 -8.95 9.99 23.21
C GLY A 663 -8.23 9.43 24.42
N LEU A 664 -7.05 8.85 24.17
CA LEU A 664 -6.12 8.47 25.22
C LEU A 664 -5.58 9.73 25.90
N ILE A 665 -5.70 9.77 27.22
CA ILE A 665 -5.09 10.73 28.12
C ILE A 665 -4.02 10.03 28.95
N THR A 666 -3.01 10.78 29.35
CA THR A 666 -2.02 10.39 30.35
C THR A 666 -2.38 11.04 31.67
N ILE A 667 -2.59 10.22 32.72
CA ILE A 667 -2.81 10.68 34.09
C ILE A 667 -1.52 10.46 34.88
N LYS A 668 -1.09 11.49 35.60
CA LYS A 668 0.01 11.45 36.58
C LYS A 668 -0.56 11.68 37.97
N ILE A 669 -0.50 10.67 38.83
CA ILE A 669 -0.91 10.79 40.23
C ILE A 669 0.33 10.86 41.12
N PRO A 670 0.56 11.96 41.86
CA PRO A 670 1.74 12.10 42.69
C PRO A 670 1.66 11.18 43.91
N SER A 671 2.78 10.56 44.26
CA SER A 671 2.91 9.78 45.49
C SER A 671 4.34 9.79 46.00
N LYS A 672 4.50 9.90 47.32
CA LYS A 672 5.79 9.70 47.99
C LYS A 672 6.12 8.22 48.20
N VAL A 673 5.13 7.33 48.06
CA VAL A 673 5.26 5.89 48.21
C VAL A 673 5.47 5.29 46.82
N LYS A 674 6.57 4.54 46.65
CA LYS A 674 7.02 3.99 45.36
C LYS A 674 6.44 2.62 44.99
N ASN A 675 5.75 1.98 45.92
CA ASN A 675 5.20 0.62 45.77
C ASN A 675 3.67 0.65 45.85
N CYS A 676 3.04 1.33 44.90
CA CYS A 676 1.58 1.40 44.81
C CYS A 676 1.09 0.86 43.48
N THR A 677 -0.07 0.21 43.53
CA THR A 677 -0.84 -0.08 42.33
C THR A 677 -1.97 0.95 42.20
N VAL A 678 -2.13 1.51 41.01
CA VAL A 678 -3.29 2.38 40.70
C VAL A 678 -4.40 1.54 40.12
N MET A 679 -5.53 1.50 40.82
CA MET A 679 -6.73 0.79 40.41
C MET A 679 -7.80 1.79 39.98
N TRP A 680 -8.47 1.54 38.86
CA TRP A 680 -9.65 2.28 38.41
C TRP A 680 -10.93 1.56 38.80
N GLN A 681 -11.91 2.29 39.33
CA GLN A 681 -13.24 1.77 39.64
C GLN A 681 -14.19 1.91 38.45
N LYS A 682 -14.64 0.77 37.93
CA LYS A 682 -15.65 0.69 36.85
C LYS A 682 -17.03 1.08 37.37
N GLU A 683 -17.91 1.50 36.47
CA GLU A 683 -19.30 1.85 36.80
C GLU A 683 -20.09 0.71 37.46
N ASN A 684 -19.74 -0.55 37.17
CA ASN A 684 -20.34 -1.73 37.78
C ASN A 684 -19.76 -2.08 39.18
N GLY A 685 -18.84 -1.27 39.70
CA GLY A 685 -18.20 -1.45 41.01
C GLY A 685 -16.93 -2.32 41.00
N GLY A 686 -16.54 -2.91 39.86
CA GLY A 686 -15.30 -3.68 39.72
C GLY A 686 -14.04 -2.80 39.68
N LEU A 687 -12.87 -3.38 39.96
CA LEU A 687 -11.57 -2.71 39.91
C LEU A 687 -10.71 -3.22 38.74
N GLU A 688 -9.98 -2.33 38.07
CA GLU A 688 -9.03 -2.63 37.01
C GLU A 688 -7.65 -2.04 37.32
N ASN A 689 -6.58 -2.82 37.14
CA ASN A 689 -5.21 -2.34 37.32
C ASN A 689 -4.77 -1.53 36.10
N MET A 690 -4.30 -0.30 36.33
CA MET A 690 -3.93 0.62 35.25
C MET A 690 -2.52 0.42 34.68
N LEU A 691 -1.75 -0.57 35.16
CA LEU A 691 -0.40 -0.91 34.70
C LEU A 691 0.52 0.33 34.62
N THR A 692 0.74 0.95 35.78
CA THR A 692 1.43 2.24 35.90
C THR A 692 2.94 2.15 35.92
N GLU A 693 3.61 3.18 35.40
CA GLU A 693 5.05 3.41 35.60
C GLU A 693 5.28 4.49 36.67
N TYR A 694 6.22 4.29 37.60
CA TYR A 694 6.56 5.30 38.59
C TYR A 694 7.75 6.16 38.13
N ILE A 695 7.50 7.42 37.76
CA ILE A 695 8.49 8.33 37.16
C ILE A 695 8.46 9.66 37.92
N ASP A 696 9.62 10.12 38.39
CA ASP A 696 9.83 11.45 38.99
C ASP A 696 8.81 11.84 40.10
N GLY A 697 8.38 10.88 40.91
CA GLY A 697 7.43 11.11 42.00
C GLY A 697 5.96 10.89 41.65
N TYR A 698 5.67 10.39 40.45
CA TYR A 698 4.32 10.17 39.94
C TYR A 698 4.10 8.74 39.47
N TYR A 699 2.90 8.22 39.68
CA TYR A 699 2.39 7.09 38.91
C TYR A 699 1.79 7.60 37.61
N VAL A 700 2.35 7.16 36.49
CA VAL A 700 2.01 7.59 35.13
C VAL A 700 1.37 6.43 34.40
N PHE A 701 0.19 6.66 33.80
CA PHE A 701 -0.50 5.68 32.97
C PHE A 701 -1.35 6.35 31.90
N LYS A 702 -1.66 5.59 30.86
CA LYS A 702 -2.54 6.01 29.77
C LYS A 702 -3.90 5.36 29.91
N THR A 703 -4.96 6.12 29.68
CA THR A 703 -6.35 5.66 29.78
C THR A 703 -7.24 6.52 28.90
N ASN A 704 -8.42 6.03 28.54
CA ASN A 704 -9.50 6.85 27.97
C ASN A 704 -10.67 7.02 28.95
N HIS A 705 -10.49 6.61 30.21
CA HIS A 705 -11.49 6.68 31.26
C HIS A 705 -11.17 7.81 32.26
N ILE A 706 -12.20 8.51 32.70
CA ILE A 706 -12.17 9.38 33.88
C ILE A 706 -13.08 8.76 34.96
N GLY A 707 -12.85 9.09 36.23
CA GLY A 707 -13.59 8.52 37.35
C GLY A 707 -12.70 8.30 38.57
N VAL A 708 -13.04 7.28 39.36
CA VAL A 708 -12.39 7.04 40.65
C VAL A 708 -11.15 6.16 40.49
N TYR A 709 -10.01 6.69 40.91
CA TYR A 709 -8.72 6.01 40.94
C TYR A 709 -8.22 5.90 42.38
N ALA A 710 -7.80 4.71 42.79
CA ALA A 710 -7.27 4.46 44.13
C ALA A 710 -5.82 3.96 44.05
N LEU A 711 -4.96 4.55 44.86
CA LEU A 711 -3.59 4.10 45.10
C LEU A 711 -3.62 3.14 46.27
N PHE A 712 -3.34 1.87 46.02
CA PHE A 712 -3.19 0.87 47.05
C PHE A 712 -1.72 0.67 47.37
N GLU A 713 -1.35 0.80 48.64
CA GLU A 713 -0.05 0.34 49.13
C GLU A 713 -0.10 -1.18 49.22
N PHE A 714 0.74 -1.86 48.46
CA PHE A 714 0.88 -3.31 48.59
C PHE A 714 2.35 -3.67 48.63
N ASP A 715 2.69 -4.50 49.63
CA ASP A 715 3.79 -5.45 49.54
C ASP A 715 3.47 -6.42 48.38
N VAL A 716 4.44 -6.68 47.51
CA VAL A 716 4.22 -7.31 46.19
C VAL A 716 3.57 -8.70 46.36
N PHE A 717 2.40 -8.92 45.74
CA PHE A 717 1.68 -10.19 45.83
C PHE A 717 2.51 -11.31 45.19
N GLY A 718 2.81 -12.38 45.94
CA GLY A 718 3.71 -13.45 45.52
C GLY A 718 5.20 -13.26 45.87
N ASP A 719 5.61 -12.11 46.42
CA ASP A 719 6.97 -11.90 46.95
C ASP A 719 7.03 -12.46 48.38
N VAL A 720 7.51 -13.69 48.49
CA VAL A 720 7.47 -14.46 49.74
C VAL A 720 8.68 -14.17 50.61
N ASN A 721 9.82 -13.85 49.99
CA ASN A 721 11.08 -13.62 50.70
C ASN A 721 11.33 -12.13 51.03
N GLN A 722 10.45 -11.24 50.58
CA GLN A 722 10.46 -9.79 50.80
C GLN A 722 11.69 -9.09 50.18
N ASP A 723 12.19 -9.61 49.07
CA ASP A 723 13.31 -9.00 48.31
C ASP A 723 12.85 -8.09 47.17
N PHE A 724 11.53 -7.91 47.00
CA PHE A 724 10.87 -7.09 45.99
C PHE A 724 10.98 -7.61 44.55
N ASP A 725 11.37 -8.87 44.34
CA ASP A 725 11.44 -9.51 43.02
C ASP A 725 10.77 -10.89 43.01
N VAL A 726 9.54 -10.97 42.49
CA VAL A 726 8.76 -12.23 42.43
C VAL A 726 9.34 -13.17 41.38
N ASN A 727 10.17 -14.12 41.83
CA ASN A 727 10.89 -15.02 40.98
C ASN A 727 11.01 -16.44 41.60
N VAL A 728 11.83 -17.30 41.00
CA VAL A 728 11.99 -18.69 41.45
C VAL A 728 12.56 -18.82 42.88
N ASN A 729 13.20 -17.77 43.41
CA ASN A 729 13.71 -17.74 44.77
C ASN A 729 12.57 -17.66 45.79
N ASP A 730 11.44 -17.01 45.48
CA ASP A 730 10.24 -16.99 46.33
C ASP A 730 9.62 -18.36 46.48
N VAL A 731 9.54 -19.10 45.38
CA VAL A 731 9.09 -20.50 45.38
C VAL A 731 9.97 -21.33 46.31
N THR A 732 11.29 -21.14 46.23
CA THR A 732 12.26 -21.86 47.06
C THR A 732 12.16 -21.47 48.53
N TYR A 733 11.99 -20.18 48.81
CA TYR A 733 11.84 -19.63 50.16
C TYR A 733 10.55 -20.15 50.81
N PHE A 734 9.44 -20.18 50.05
CA PHE A 734 8.16 -20.68 50.52
C PHE A 734 8.15 -22.19 50.77
N GLN A 735 8.79 -22.96 49.88
CA GLN A 735 8.99 -24.41 50.08
C GLN A 735 9.74 -24.72 51.38
N ARG A 736 10.79 -23.94 51.68
CA ARG A 736 11.55 -24.08 52.93
C ARG A 736 10.68 -23.76 54.15
N TYR A 737 9.83 -22.75 54.04
CA TYR A 737 8.86 -22.44 55.09
C TYR A 737 7.88 -23.60 55.34
N ILE A 738 7.22 -24.13 54.30
CA ILE A 738 6.28 -25.27 54.43
C ILE A 738 6.97 -26.51 55.01
N SER A 739 8.26 -26.69 54.75
CA SER A 739 9.05 -27.78 55.34
C SER A 739 9.42 -27.59 56.83
N GLY A 740 9.07 -26.45 57.42
CA GLY A 740 9.38 -26.09 58.82
C GLY A 740 10.81 -25.60 59.05
N ALA A 741 11.51 -25.17 57.99
CA ALA A 741 12.87 -24.66 58.11
C ALA A 741 12.92 -23.31 58.84
N LYS A 742 14.01 -23.09 59.59
CA LYS A 742 14.27 -21.87 60.35
C LYS A 742 15.53 -21.18 59.83
N ASN A 743 15.64 -19.88 60.07
CA ASN A 743 16.87 -19.13 59.79
C ASN A 743 17.98 -19.46 60.82
N GLU A 744 19.18 -18.91 60.62
CA GLU A 744 20.35 -19.17 61.48
C GLU A 744 20.17 -18.73 62.94
N GLU A 745 19.19 -17.86 63.20
CA GLU A 745 18.83 -17.36 64.53
C GLU A 745 17.69 -18.16 65.20
N GLY A 746 17.15 -19.18 64.53
CA GLY A 746 16.12 -20.06 65.06
C GLY A 746 14.67 -19.56 64.89
N THR A 747 14.48 -18.50 64.10
CA THR A 747 13.18 -17.91 63.78
C THR A 747 12.59 -18.58 62.52
N PRO A 748 11.26 -18.80 62.46
CA PRO A 748 10.60 -19.24 61.22
C PRO A 748 10.89 -18.31 60.04
N LEU A 749 11.02 -18.85 58.83
CA LEU A 749 11.29 -18.07 57.63
C LEU A 749 10.13 -17.14 57.22
N ILE A 750 8.90 -17.50 57.59
CA ILE A 750 7.68 -16.70 57.44
C ILE A 750 6.94 -16.77 58.78
N ASP A 751 6.47 -15.63 59.31
CA ASP A 751 5.67 -15.61 60.54
C ASP A 751 4.18 -15.48 60.20
N GLU A 752 3.47 -16.59 60.31
CA GLU A 752 2.03 -16.68 60.11
C GLU A 752 1.19 -15.84 61.08
N ASN A 753 1.76 -15.37 62.19
CA ASN A 753 1.03 -14.51 63.12
C ASN A 753 0.91 -13.07 62.61
N ASP A 754 1.66 -12.69 61.57
CA ASP A 754 1.52 -11.39 60.92
C ASP A 754 0.46 -11.45 59.81
N LYS A 755 -0.62 -10.70 60.01
CA LYS A 755 -1.76 -10.65 59.08
C LYS A 755 -1.40 -10.08 57.71
N ILE A 756 -0.31 -9.32 57.61
CA ILE A 756 0.11 -8.71 56.34
C ILE A 756 0.74 -9.74 55.40
N LEU A 757 1.57 -10.64 55.95
CA LEU A 757 2.21 -11.73 55.24
C LEU A 757 1.20 -12.73 54.66
N PHE A 758 0.18 -13.07 55.44
CA PHE A 758 -0.84 -14.04 55.02
C PHE A 758 -1.54 -13.66 53.71
N LYS A 759 -1.76 -12.37 53.48
CA LYS A 759 -2.49 -11.90 52.30
C LYS A 759 -1.67 -11.91 51.02
N CYS A 760 -0.35 -11.76 51.08
CA CYS A 760 0.50 -11.75 49.88
C CYS A 760 0.98 -13.15 49.45
N ILE A 761 0.76 -14.18 50.27
CA ILE A 761 1.29 -15.54 50.04
C ILE A 761 0.22 -16.66 50.05
N ASP A 762 -1.02 -16.39 50.49
CA ASP A 762 -2.20 -17.27 50.27
C ASP A 762 -2.78 -17.02 48.87
N LEU A 763 -2.11 -17.58 47.87
CA LEU A 763 -2.32 -17.27 46.45
C LEU A 763 -3.55 -17.96 45.85
N ASN A 764 -4.01 -19.04 46.47
CA ASN A 764 -5.25 -19.70 46.07
C ASN A 764 -6.47 -19.25 46.91
N TYR A 765 -6.24 -18.35 47.89
CA TYR A 765 -7.25 -17.73 48.75
C TYR A 765 -8.07 -18.74 49.58
N ASN A 766 -7.48 -19.88 49.94
CA ASN A 766 -8.17 -20.91 50.71
C ASN A 766 -8.09 -20.69 52.24
N GLY A 767 -7.37 -19.64 52.69
CA GLY A 767 -7.19 -19.28 54.08
C GLY A 767 -6.12 -20.09 54.82
N LYS A 768 -5.26 -20.81 54.09
CA LYS A 768 -4.15 -21.62 54.62
C LYS A 768 -2.94 -21.48 53.72
N LEU A 769 -1.75 -21.53 54.32
CA LEU A 769 -0.50 -21.58 53.57
C LEU A 769 -0.09 -23.04 53.38
N ASP A 770 -0.25 -23.54 52.15
CA ASP A 770 0.08 -24.92 51.83
C ASP A 770 0.71 -25.09 50.44
N VAL A 771 0.91 -26.34 50.02
CA VAL A 771 1.58 -26.67 48.74
C VAL A 771 0.80 -26.16 47.51
N GLN A 772 -0.50 -25.92 47.64
CA GLN A 772 -1.30 -25.37 46.56
C GLN A 772 -0.96 -23.90 46.32
N ASP A 773 -0.55 -23.14 47.34
CA ASP A 773 -0.06 -21.78 47.18
C ASP A 773 1.29 -21.73 46.48
N ILE A 774 2.19 -22.68 46.78
CA ILE A 774 3.46 -22.83 46.04
C ILE A 774 3.18 -23.11 44.55
N THR A 775 2.19 -23.94 44.26
CA THR A 775 1.80 -24.27 42.88
C THR A 775 1.20 -23.04 42.18
N ALA A 776 0.34 -22.29 42.88
CA ALA A 776 -0.22 -21.04 42.38
C ALA A 776 0.88 -19.99 42.12
N LEU A 777 1.91 -19.90 42.97
CA LEU A 777 3.05 -19.02 42.77
C LEU A 777 3.85 -19.38 41.51
N GLN A 778 4.09 -20.67 41.28
CA GLN A 778 4.80 -21.15 40.09
C GLN A 778 4.02 -20.84 38.80
N VAL A 779 2.70 -21.01 38.81
CA VAL A 779 1.83 -20.62 37.68
C VAL A 779 1.87 -19.10 37.49
N PHE A 780 1.74 -18.34 38.57
CA PHE A 780 1.78 -16.88 38.55
C PHE A 780 3.07 -16.33 37.96
N ILE A 781 4.23 -16.89 38.30
CA ILE A 781 5.54 -16.48 37.75
C ILE A 781 5.65 -16.84 36.26
N THR A 782 5.13 -18.00 35.84
CA THR A 782 5.24 -18.48 34.45
C THR A 782 4.30 -17.78 33.47
N GLU A 783 3.16 -17.28 33.93
CA GLU A 783 2.22 -16.50 33.10
C GLU A 783 2.68 -15.04 32.89
N ASN A 784 3.50 -14.49 33.79
CA ASN A 784 3.94 -13.08 33.77
C ASN A 784 5.36 -12.84 33.18
N THR A 785 6.04 -13.87 32.66
CA THR A 785 7.43 -13.76 32.13
C THR A 785 7.55 -13.83 30.59
N TYR A 786 6.55 -13.33 29.84
CA TYR A 786 6.61 -13.19 28.38
C TYR A 786 6.49 -11.75 27.86
#